data_AF-C4R6Q1-F1
#
_entry.id   AF-C4R6Q1-F1
#
_cell.length_a   1.000
_cell.length_b   1.000
_cell.length_c   1.000
_cell.angle_alpha   90.00
_cell.angle_beta   90.00
_cell.angle_gamma   90.00
#
_symmetry.space_group_name_H-M   'P 1'
#
loop_
_entity.id
_entity.type
_entity.pdbx_description
1 polymer ?
#
loop_
_entity_poly.entity_id
_entity_poly.type
_entity_poly.pdbx_seq_one_letter_code
_entity_poly.pdbx_strand_id
1 'polypeptide(L)'
;MGLLDKLKEKSRAKSGGASNYENSEHQSQTHLRYSRPPAPLPKSSNSSANLFSKNFLLNQDVTTLFPVADRYPVPLPAGYSRASSPLPTNSFYETLLLEDHSCPVWTHPYSLWIPPKDMNRPGLALNHVDEHMKVFGPDNTLEHPQFFFSPVAILSLCLSAMEFGSSPVQVSVTNTKKLYCHLSLSNGYGSNITVPIIQGMAFVSAIYENCQPRLYSNVGFRELTAVGTLNNGMRKYRATLNDNTIWSLYVSTHCDLQFNSPEEITSCSQGPFQGQTLVQVAKLDSPHYDEICGNVVTGMHLYGDSSLVQNETTQTGTYGFNFDLLQSNGPSDLAMWTLPHQYTVLSCGKVTDLSLNSTVKGPMRLVRTSGKSVLMTEQLPPHELQFAPWTSLHQSNTSHAISKKAHQEICRVARSEFAADRIVEWSCTDSMYTSGKILDKAAYQLYVLAYEVRDRELTLEALRRLEAALSRFVNNKQPQPLYYDPFWKGIVSGAGLDGNIFVDYGNTHYNDHHFHYEYHIHAAALLVKVDKDFDSGQRERWIRPWVEALLSDVATPIEDHSQFPQFRSFDWFHGHSWATGLFARGDGKDEESSSEDYNMSYALYCWGLAVDNKHLVAMGKLMLGVQRHAVNSYMLYSDDNQIMPRQFVGNKVSGILFENKIDHTTYFGQRPEYIHGIHMLPLTPISSFIRNPKFCKEEWNQRLGKEFVSAIPEGGWKGLLTLSTVLFEPEFAYDFFVRKDFDPLNLDNGMSQSWSLLLAAHAAQK
;
A
#
# COMPACT_ATOMS: atom_id res chain seq x y z
N MET A 1 -13.30 -37.30 -50.16
CA MET A 1 -12.34 -38.00 -51.03
C MET A 1 -11.02 -38.08 -50.28
N GLY A 2 -10.54 -39.29 -49.99
CA GLY A 2 -9.27 -39.56 -49.31
C GLY A 2 -9.40 -40.28 -47.95
N LEU A 3 -9.58 -41.61 -47.98
CA LEU A 3 -9.23 -42.66 -46.99
C LEU A 3 -9.15 -42.23 -45.50
N LEU A 4 -10.05 -42.58 -44.57
CA LEU A 4 -10.45 -43.92 -44.10
C LEU A 4 -9.29 -44.93 -43.90
N ASP A 5 -9.24 -45.45 -42.68
CA ASP A 5 -8.58 -46.69 -42.22
C ASP A 5 -7.13 -46.64 -41.76
N LYS A 6 -6.95 -46.43 -40.44
CA LYS A 6 -6.45 -47.50 -39.55
C LYS A 6 -6.65 -47.18 -38.05
N LEU A 7 -7.66 -47.87 -37.50
CA LEU A 7 -7.60 -48.62 -36.23
C LEU A 7 -7.80 -47.87 -34.90
N LYS A 8 -9.09 -47.66 -34.60
CA LYS A 8 -9.67 -48.07 -33.32
C LYS A 8 -10.00 -49.57 -33.37
N GLU A 9 -9.39 -50.37 -32.51
CA GLU A 9 -9.88 -51.66 -31.96
C GLU A 9 -9.12 -51.87 -30.63
N LYS A 10 -9.73 -51.78 -29.46
CA LYS A 10 -10.55 -52.86 -28.90
C LYS A 10 -11.66 -52.37 -27.99
N SER A 11 -12.77 -53.06 -28.17
CA SER A 11 -14.11 -52.85 -27.65
C SER A 11 -14.36 -53.49 -26.28
N ARG A 12 -15.27 -52.85 -25.53
CA ARG A 12 -16.51 -53.38 -24.92
C ARG A 12 -16.47 -54.62 -24.01
N ALA A 13 -17.05 -54.44 -22.81
CA ALA A 13 -18.18 -55.18 -22.22
C ALA A 13 -18.37 -54.62 -20.78
N LYS A 14 -19.54 -54.51 -20.15
CA LYS A 14 -20.93 -54.90 -20.41
C LYS A 14 -21.81 -54.11 -19.42
N SER A 15 -23.07 -53.98 -19.80
CA SER A 15 -24.22 -53.41 -19.11
C SER A 15 -24.59 -54.01 -17.75
N GLY A 16 -25.19 -53.18 -16.89
CA GLY A 16 -26.43 -53.52 -16.17
C GLY A 16 -26.35 -53.57 -14.64
N GLY A 17 -27.30 -52.89 -13.99
CA GLY A 17 -27.75 -53.22 -12.62
C GLY A 17 -27.85 -52.03 -11.67
N ALA A 18 -29.07 -51.53 -11.49
CA ALA A 18 -29.43 -50.69 -10.34
C ALA A 18 -29.84 -51.59 -9.16
N SER A 19 -29.34 -51.30 -7.95
CA SER A 19 -30.03 -51.59 -6.68
C SER A 19 -29.37 -50.89 -5.50
N ASN A 20 -30.23 -50.48 -4.57
CA ASN A 20 -30.02 -49.69 -3.36
C ASN A 20 -29.10 -50.28 -2.27
N TYR A 21 -28.80 -49.38 -1.32
CA TYR A 21 -28.61 -49.55 0.13
C TYR A 21 -27.19 -49.57 0.71
N GLU A 22 -27.05 -48.63 1.67
CA GLU A 22 -26.36 -48.69 2.95
C GLU A 22 -24.98 -48.01 3.15
N ASN A 23 -25.09 -47.00 4.03
CA ASN A 23 -24.08 -46.40 4.90
C ASN A 23 -22.96 -47.34 5.33
N SER A 24 -21.72 -46.85 5.26
CA SER A 24 -20.78 -47.03 6.38
C SER A 24 -19.77 -45.89 6.40
N GLU A 25 -19.72 -45.23 7.55
CA GLU A 25 -18.84 -44.16 7.96
C GLU A 25 -17.36 -44.54 7.86
N HIS A 26 -16.51 -43.60 7.42
CA HIS A 26 -15.17 -43.47 7.95
C HIS A 26 -14.80 -42.00 8.17
N GLN A 27 -14.69 -41.67 9.46
CA GLN A 27 -14.20 -40.41 10.01
C GLN A 27 -12.66 -40.36 9.98
N SER A 28 -12.12 -39.18 9.65
CA SER A 28 -11.02 -38.50 10.37
C SER A 28 -11.00 -37.03 9.89
N GLN A 29 -11.57 -36.04 10.61
CA GLN A 29 -10.98 -35.28 11.73
C GLN A 29 -9.52 -34.85 11.46
N THR A 30 -9.10 -33.58 11.49
CA THR A 30 -9.50 -32.46 12.37
C THR A 30 -9.22 -31.08 11.73
N HIS A 31 -10.24 -30.22 11.61
CA HIS A 31 -10.06 -28.77 11.52
C HIS A 31 -10.14 -28.19 12.94
N LEU A 32 -9.02 -27.68 13.47
CA LEU A 32 -9.02 -26.92 14.72
C LEU A 32 -9.58 -25.52 14.46
N ARG A 33 -10.90 -25.35 14.68
CA ARG A 33 -11.53 -24.03 14.81
C ARG A 33 -11.25 -23.50 16.22
N TYR A 34 -10.29 -22.60 16.35
CA TYR A 34 -10.20 -21.73 17.53
C TYR A 34 -11.24 -20.61 17.41
N SER A 35 -12.48 -20.90 17.81
CA SER A 35 -13.51 -19.87 18.00
C SER A 35 -13.29 -19.17 19.34
N ARG A 36 -12.44 -18.14 19.37
CA ARG A 36 -12.55 -17.11 20.43
C ARG A 36 -13.80 -16.26 20.13
N PRO A 37 -14.56 -15.85 21.16
CA PRO A 37 -15.60 -14.84 20.96
C PRO A 37 -14.96 -13.56 20.39
N PRO A 38 -15.61 -12.86 19.44
CA PRO A 38 -15.13 -11.56 18.99
C PRO A 38 -15.00 -10.63 20.20
N ALA A 39 -13.90 -9.89 20.27
CA ALA A 39 -13.70 -8.88 21.29
C ALA A 39 -14.90 -7.91 21.27
N PRO A 40 -15.45 -7.49 22.42
CA PRO A 40 -16.53 -6.52 22.44
C PRO A 40 -16.07 -5.25 21.71
N LEU A 41 -16.89 -4.80 20.77
CA LEU A 41 -16.67 -3.55 20.02
C LEU A 41 -16.35 -2.42 21.03
N PRO A 42 -15.26 -1.65 20.82
CA PRO A 42 -15.01 -0.48 21.64
C PRO A 42 -16.22 0.45 21.53
N LYS A 43 -16.79 0.84 22.68
CA LYS A 43 -17.74 1.96 22.70
C LYS A 43 -17.01 3.19 22.16
N SER A 44 -17.67 3.90 21.25
CA SER A 44 -17.16 4.97 20.37
C SER A 44 -16.70 6.25 21.07
N SER A 45 -15.99 6.16 22.19
CA SER A 45 -15.49 7.35 22.92
C SER A 45 -14.20 7.15 23.74
N ASN A 46 -13.57 5.97 23.74
CA ASN A 46 -12.30 5.78 24.46
C ASN A 46 -11.10 5.99 23.53
N SER A 47 -10.62 7.23 23.45
CA SER A 47 -9.34 7.59 22.80
C SER A 47 -8.13 6.84 23.38
N SER A 48 -8.27 6.21 24.56
CA SER A 48 -7.25 5.36 25.18
C SER A 48 -7.06 3.99 24.52
N ALA A 49 -7.97 3.54 23.66
CA ALA A 49 -7.93 2.22 23.03
C ALA A 49 -7.39 2.21 21.58
N ASN A 50 -7.03 3.36 21.02
CA ASN A 50 -6.50 3.49 19.65
C ASN A 50 -4.99 3.73 19.67
N LEU A 51 -4.22 2.90 18.96
CA LEU A 51 -2.78 3.01 18.78
C LEU A 51 -2.37 4.35 18.12
N PHE A 52 -3.26 4.91 17.28
CA PHE A 52 -3.00 6.08 16.45
C PHE A 52 -3.53 7.40 17.04
N SER A 53 -3.79 7.44 18.35
CA SER A 53 -4.34 8.64 19.02
C SER A 53 -3.27 9.55 19.65
N LYS A 54 -2.00 9.14 19.70
CA LYS A 54 -0.91 9.90 20.32
C LYS A 54 0.34 9.90 19.47
N ASN A 55 1.05 11.02 19.47
CA ASN A 55 2.39 11.08 18.90
C ASN A 55 3.39 10.41 19.86
N PHE A 56 4.21 9.51 19.32
CA PHE A 56 5.27 8.80 20.03
C PHE A 56 6.59 8.74 19.21
N LEU A 57 6.70 9.60 18.19
CA LEU A 57 7.90 9.83 17.38
C LEU A 57 8.56 11.15 17.82
N LEU A 58 8.66 12.13 16.92
CA LEU A 58 9.33 13.41 17.16
C LEU A 58 8.44 14.38 17.95
N ASN A 59 8.91 14.82 19.11
CA ASN A 59 8.22 15.83 19.95
C ASN A 59 8.90 17.22 19.94
N GLN A 60 9.86 17.45 19.04
CA GLN A 60 10.55 18.73 18.89
C GLN A 60 10.27 19.36 17.51
N ASP A 61 10.58 20.64 17.39
CA ASP A 61 10.52 21.37 16.12
C ASP A 61 11.58 20.82 15.15
N VAL A 62 11.12 20.30 14.01
CA VAL A 62 11.95 19.70 12.95
C VAL A 62 12.92 20.71 12.34
N THR A 63 12.61 22.01 12.39
CA THR A 63 13.47 23.08 11.86
C THR A 63 14.75 23.27 12.67
N THR A 64 14.84 22.66 13.86
CA THR A 64 16.09 22.59 14.64
C THR A 64 17.06 21.54 14.10
N LEU A 65 16.58 20.58 13.31
CA LEU A 65 17.36 19.49 12.73
C LEU A 65 17.70 19.74 11.26
N PHE A 66 16.80 20.38 10.52
CA PHE A 66 16.95 20.62 9.09
C PHE A 66 16.75 22.09 8.74
N PRO A 67 17.53 22.64 7.79
CA PRO A 67 17.25 23.96 7.23
C PRO A 67 15.88 23.98 6.56
N VAL A 68 15.22 25.13 6.63
CA VAL A 68 13.90 25.34 6.00
C VAL A 68 14.09 25.74 4.54
N ALA A 69 13.33 25.13 3.63
CA ALA A 69 13.33 25.53 2.23
C ALA A 69 12.61 26.88 2.04
N ASP A 70 13.30 27.88 1.48
CA ASP A 70 12.71 29.22 1.24
C ASP A 70 11.64 29.21 0.14
N ARG A 71 11.83 28.33 -0.85
CA ARG A 71 10.97 28.10 -2.00
C ARG A 71 10.82 26.61 -2.22
N TYR A 72 9.73 26.23 -2.86
CA TYR A 72 9.43 24.85 -3.18
C TYR A 72 8.88 24.75 -4.61
N PRO A 73 9.27 23.74 -5.41
CA PRO A 73 8.94 23.68 -6.83
C PRO A 73 7.45 23.45 -7.10
N VAL A 74 6.72 22.86 -6.16
CA VAL A 74 5.27 22.64 -6.27
C VAL A 74 4.51 23.70 -5.47
N PRO A 75 3.69 24.54 -6.11
CA PRO A 75 2.92 25.55 -5.39
C PRO A 75 1.87 24.91 -4.49
N LEU A 76 1.49 25.61 -3.42
CA LEU A 76 0.35 25.19 -2.61
C LEU A 76 -0.96 25.32 -3.39
N PRO A 77 -1.93 24.42 -3.16
CA PRO A 77 -3.25 24.53 -3.77
C PRO A 77 -3.95 25.82 -3.33
N ALA A 78 -4.88 26.32 -4.16
CA ALA A 78 -5.65 27.51 -3.82
C ALA A 78 -6.39 27.33 -2.48
N GLY A 79 -6.33 28.36 -1.62
CA GLY A 79 -6.91 28.32 -0.27
C GLY A 79 -5.98 27.78 0.81
N TYR A 80 -4.80 27.27 0.46
CA TYR A 80 -3.78 26.82 1.41
C TYR A 80 -2.63 27.82 1.55
N SER A 81 -2.00 27.81 2.73
CA SER A 81 -0.84 28.65 3.04
C SER A 81 0.15 27.86 3.89
N ARG A 82 1.35 28.40 4.13
CA ARG A 82 2.35 27.80 5.04
C ARG A 82 1.83 27.61 6.47
N ALA A 83 0.79 28.35 6.88
CA ALA A 83 0.16 28.23 8.19
C ALA A 83 -0.87 27.08 8.26
N SER A 84 -1.28 26.52 7.12
CA SER A 84 -2.23 25.41 7.05
C SER A 84 -1.66 24.13 7.67
N SER A 85 -2.52 23.21 8.08
CA SER A 85 -2.10 21.86 8.50
C SER A 85 -1.36 21.12 7.37
N PRO A 86 -0.48 20.15 7.71
CA PRO A 86 0.21 19.34 6.69
C PRO A 86 -0.75 18.74 5.67
N LEU A 87 -0.34 18.80 4.40
CA LEU A 87 -1.09 18.22 3.29
C LEU A 87 -0.53 16.83 2.96
N PRO A 88 -1.38 15.82 2.70
CA PRO A 88 -0.90 14.54 2.21
C PRO A 88 -0.34 14.64 0.78
N THR A 89 0.79 13.97 0.54
CA THR A 89 1.51 13.98 -0.75
C THR A 89 1.40 12.65 -1.49
N ASN A 90 1.24 11.52 -0.79
CA ASN A 90 1.15 10.18 -1.38
C ASN A 90 -0.20 9.54 -1.02
N SER A 91 -1.29 10.29 -1.24
CA SER A 91 -2.68 9.84 -0.99
C SER A 91 -3.48 9.76 -2.28
N PHE A 92 -4.49 8.89 -2.30
CA PHE A 92 -5.29 8.56 -3.50
C PHE A 92 -5.96 9.77 -4.19
N TYR A 93 -6.18 10.87 -3.46
CA TYR A 93 -6.83 12.08 -3.99
C TYR A 93 -5.86 13.23 -4.29
N GLU A 94 -4.55 13.03 -4.10
CA GLU A 94 -3.59 14.13 -4.14
C GLU A 94 -3.58 14.86 -5.49
N THR A 95 -3.89 14.22 -6.60
CA THR A 95 -4.02 14.92 -7.89
C THR A 95 -5.13 15.99 -7.90
N LEU A 96 -6.13 15.94 -7.01
CA LEU A 96 -7.11 17.02 -6.84
C LEU A 96 -6.52 18.26 -6.16
N LEU A 97 -5.34 18.15 -5.54
CA LEU A 97 -4.59 19.28 -5.00
C LEU A 97 -3.63 19.88 -6.03
N LEU A 98 -3.48 19.25 -7.19
CA LEU A 98 -2.49 19.59 -8.20
C LEU A 98 -3.14 20.11 -9.48
N GLU A 99 -2.35 20.88 -10.23
CA GLU A 99 -2.65 21.30 -11.59
C GLU A 99 -4.08 21.83 -11.78
N ASP A 100 -4.85 21.27 -12.72
CA ASP A 100 -6.21 21.71 -13.07
C ASP A 100 -7.31 20.76 -12.54
N HIS A 101 -6.96 19.83 -11.64
CA HIS A 101 -7.85 18.84 -11.04
C HIS A 101 -8.46 17.82 -12.04
N SER A 102 -7.96 17.75 -13.28
CA SER A 102 -8.56 16.93 -14.34
C SER A 102 -8.16 15.46 -14.30
N CYS A 103 -7.03 15.13 -13.69
CA CYS A 103 -6.60 13.74 -13.53
C CYS A 103 -7.56 12.96 -12.60
N PRO A 104 -7.85 11.69 -12.87
CA PRO A 104 -8.74 10.91 -12.03
C PRO A 104 -8.17 10.60 -10.65
N VAL A 105 -9.08 10.38 -9.71
CA VAL A 105 -8.80 9.78 -8.39
C VAL A 105 -9.57 8.48 -8.26
N TRP A 106 -9.01 7.50 -7.55
CA TRP A 106 -9.64 6.21 -7.33
C TRP A 106 -9.97 6.05 -5.86
N THR A 107 -11.26 6.12 -5.53
CA THR A 107 -11.72 5.74 -4.18
C THR A 107 -11.85 4.22 -4.06
N HIS A 108 -12.03 3.55 -5.20
CA HIS A 108 -12.45 2.15 -5.36
C HIS A 108 -13.80 1.85 -4.67
N PRO A 109 -14.79 1.30 -5.39
CA PRO A 109 -14.75 0.84 -6.77
C PRO A 109 -14.97 1.96 -7.79
N TYR A 110 -15.12 3.21 -7.34
CA TYR A 110 -15.35 4.36 -8.22
C TYR A 110 -14.05 5.10 -8.54
N SER A 111 -14.00 5.66 -9.75
CA SER A 111 -13.05 6.70 -10.12
C SER A 111 -13.80 8.01 -10.31
N LEU A 112 -13.24 9.12 -9.82
CA LEU A 112 -13.82 10.47 -9.90
C LEU A 112 -12.85 11.42 -10.61
N TRP A 113 -13.36 12.42 -11.31
CA TRP A 113 -12.53 13.44 -11.97
C TRP A 113 -13.34 14.69 -12.31
N ILE A 114 -12.66 15.83 -12.47
CA ILE A 114 -13.29 17.09 -12.91
C ILE A 114 -13.26 17.13 -14.44
N PRO A 115 -14.41 17.19 -15.12
CA PRO A 115 -14.43 17.33 -16.57
C PRO A 115 -13.74 18.62 -17.02
N PRO A 116 -12.86 18.56 -18.04
CA PRO A 116 -12.23 19.74 -18.57
C PRO A 116 -13.28 20.65 -19.22
N LYS A 117 -12.96 21.95 -19.27
CA LYS A 117 -13.90 23.00 -19.70
C LYS A 117 -14.49 22.75 -21.09
N ASP A 118 -13.69 22.24 -22.01
CA ASP A 118 -14.07 21.94 -23.39
C ASP A 118 -15.09 20.81 -23.52
N MET A 119 -15.22 19.95 -22.50
CA MET A 119 -16.23 18.90 -22.47
C MET A 119 -17.66 19.43 -22.23
N ASN A 120 -17.80 20.68 -21.75
CA ASN A 120 -19.10 21.29 -21.41
C ASN A 120 -19.96 20.41 -20.48
N ARG A 121 -19.30 19.87 -19.43
CA ARG A 121 -19.90 19.03 -18.38
C ARG A 121 -19.46 19.53 -16.99
N PRO A 122 -19.79 20.78 -16.59
CA PRO A 122 -19.34 21.32 -15.31
C PRO A 122 -19.89 20.46 -14.16
N GLY A 123 -19.04 19.89 -13.32
CA GLY A 123 -19.46 18.99 -12.25
C GLY A 123 -18.37 18.02 -11.82
N LEU A 124 -18.76 16.96 -11.13
CA LEU A 124 -17.91 15.83 -10.76
C LEU A 124 -18.30 14.61 -11.58
N ALA A 125 -17.44 14.19 -12.50
CA ALA A 125 -17.63 12.94 -13.22
C ALA A 125 -17.24 11.75 -12.35
N LEU A 126 -17.98 10.65 -12.51
CA LEU A 126 -17.73 9.39 -11.84
C LEU A 126 -17.93 8.20 -12.78
N ASN A 127 -17.17 7.14 -12.53
CA ASN A 127 -17.18 5.93 -13.34
C ASN A 127 -16.92 4.68 -12.50
N HIS A 128 -17.31 3.53 -13.04
CA HIS A 128 -16.88 2.22 -12.60
C HIS A 128 -16.59 1.32 -13.80
N VAL A 129 -15.38 0.75 -13.84
CA VAL A 129 -14.93 -0.16 -14.89
C VAL A 129 -15.21 -1.61 -14.49
N ASP A 130 -16.04 -2.29 -15.26
CA ASP A 130 -16.32 -3.72 -15.06
C ASP A 130 -15.15 -4.58 -15.58
N GLU A 131 -15.01 -5.82 -15.07
CA GLU A 131 -13.87 -6.70 -15.39
C GLU A 131 -13.65 -6.89 -16.90
N HIS A 132 -14.72 -7.06 -17.66
CA HIS A 132 -14.67 -7.29 -19.10
C HIS A 132 -14.18 -6.08 -19.92
N MET A 133 -14.10 -4.89 -19.29
CA MET A 133 -13.62 -3.66 -19.93
C MET A 133 -12.10 -3.48 -19.76
N LYS A 134 -11.45 -4.27 -18.91
CA LYS A 134 -10.00 -4.18 -18.72
C LYS A 134 -9.27 -4.49 -20.02
N VAL A 135 -8.26 -3.68 -20.31
CA VAL A 135 -7.45 -3.80 -21.51
C VAL A 135 -6.12 -4.44 -21.13
N PHE A 136 -5.76 -5.52 -21.83
CA PHE A 136 -4.49 -6.22 -21.66
C PHE A 136 -3.59 -5.95 -22.86
N GLY A 137 -2.29 -5.77 -22.63
CA GLY A 137 -1.33 -5.48 -23.69
C GLY A 137 0.07 -6.07 -23.43
N PRO A 138 0.97 -6.00 -24.42
CA PRO A 138 0.79 -5.36 -25.73
C PRO A 138 -0.14 -6.12 -26.68
N ASP A 139 -0.38 -7.41 -26.43
CA ASP A 139 -1.33 -8.27 -27.13
C ASP A 139 -2.24 -8.95 -26.09
N ASN A 140 -3.55 -8.88 -26.29
CA ASN A 140 -4.56 -9.39 -25.37
C ASN A 140 -4.75 -10.91 -25.44
N THR A 141 -4.05 -11.60 -26.33
CA THR A 141 -4.05 -13.06 -26.48
C THR A 141 -2.89 -13.74 -25.75
N LEU A 142 -1.95 -12.97 -25.20
CA LEU A 142 -0.81 -13.52 -24.47
C LEU A 142 -1.24 -14.22 -23.19
N GLU A 143 -0.65 -15.40 -22.92
CA GLU A 143 -0.82 -16.11 -21.65
C GLU A 143 -0.21 -15.33 -20.47
N HIS A 144 0.62 -14.32 -20.75
CA HIS A 144 1.36 -13.46 -19.84
C HIS A 144 1.46 -12.03 -20.41
N PRO A 145 0.36 -11.25 -20.42
CA PRO A 145 0.42 -9.87 -20.92
C PRO A 145 1.32 -9.03 -20.02
N GLN A 146 2.03 -8.07 -20.63
CA GLN A 146 2.94 -7.17 -19.90
C GLN A 146 2.14 -6.27 -18.95
N PHE A 147 1.03 -5.71 -19.42
CA PHE A 147 0.23 -4.79 -18.60
C PHE A 147 -1.25 -5.04 -18.75
N PHE A 148 -2.00 -4.56 -17.76
CA PHE A 148 -3.42 -4.32 -17.92
C PHE A 148 -3.84 -3.03 -17.21
N PHE A 149 -4.87 -2.38 -17.73
CA PHE A 149 -5.41 -1.16 -17.14
C PHE A 149 -6.93 -1.08 -17.29
N SER A 150 -7.52 -0.23 -16.46
CA SER A 150 -8.94 0.15 -16.55
C SER A 150 -9.09 1.41 -17.42
N PRO A 151 -9.92 1.41 -18.48
CA PRO A 151 -10.13 2.60 -19.31
C PRO A 151 -10.58 3.82 -18.50
N VAL A 152 -9.90 4.95 -18.73
CA VAL A 152 -10.17 6.25 -18.08
C VAL A 152 -11.08 7.13 -18.93
N ALA A 153 -11.48 8.29 -18.39
CA ALA A 153 -12.29 9.31 -19.06
C ALA A 153 -13.69 8.87 -19.53
N ILE A 154 -14.18 7.71 -19.08
CA ILE A 154 -15.59 7.33 -19.25
C ILE A 154 -16.43 8.17 -18.28
N LEU A 155 -17.36 8.96 -18.81
CA LEU A 155 -18.32 9.72 -18.02
C LEU A 155 -19.63 8.94 -17.93
N SER A 156 -19.67 7.98 -17.00
CA SER A 156 -20.89 7.22 -16.69
C SER A 156 -21.96 8.14 -16.15
N LEU A 157 -21.62 8.90 -15.09
CA LEU A 157 -22.46 9.95 -14.52
C LEU A 157 -21.60 11.17 -14.19
N CYS A 158 -22.18 12.36 -14.24
CA CYS A 158 -21.56 13.58 -13.71
C CYS A 158 -22.55 14.33 -12.82
N LEU A 159 -22.18 14.54 -11.56
CA LEU A 159 -22.96 15.30 -10.59
C LEU A 159 -22.72 16.80 -10.83
N SER A 160 -23.75 17.48 -11.29
CA SER A 160 -23.76 18.88 -11.67
C SER A 160 -24.95 19.61 -11.06
N ALA A 161 -25.04 20.92 -11.27
CA ALA A 161 -26.18 21.74 -10.87
C ALA A 161 -26.74 22.55 -12.06
N MET A 162 -28.04 22.81 -12.03
CA MET A 162 -28.69 23.68 -13.02
C MET A 162 -28.06 25.09 -13.05
N GLU A 163 -27.66 25.58 -11.88
CA GLU A 163 -27.08 26.91 -11.65
C GLU A 163 -25.61 27.04 -12.11
N PHE A 164 -24.95 25.96 -12.50
CA PHE A 164 -23.58 26.01 -13.05
C PHE A 164 -23.57 26.44 -14.52
N GLY A 165 -24.69 26.26 -15.24
CA GLY A 165 -24.79 26.60 -16.66
C GLY A 165 -23.72 25.92 -17.50
N SER A 166 -23.06 26.69 -18.38
CA SER A 166 -21.92 26.26 -19.20
C SER A 166 -20.58 26.83 -18.70
N SER A 167 -20.56 27.46 -17.53
CA SER A 167 -19.35 28.06 -16.97
C SER A 167 -18.51 27.02 -16.22
N PRO A 168 -17.18 27.15 -16.20
CA PRO A 168 -16.34 26.33 -15.34
C PRO A 168 -16.74 26.48 -13.87
N VAL A 169 -16.75 25.37 -13.15
CA VAL A 169 -16.97 25.36 -11.70
C VAL A 169 -15.68 25.73 -10.98
N GLN A 170 -15.80 26.51 -9.92
CA GLN A 170 -14.70 26.71 -8.98
C GLN A 170 -14.57 25.45 -8.14
N VAL A 171 -13.36 24.89 -8.10
CA VAL A 171 -13.05 23.68 -7.35
C VAL A 171 -12.24 24.06 -6.12
N SER A 172 -12.61 23.53 -4.96
CA SER A 172 -11.77 23.57 -3.77
C SER A 172 -11.78 22.22 -3.06
N VAL A 173 -10.64 21.88 -2.47
CA VAL A 173 -10.49 20.67 -1.65
C VAL A 173 -10.25 21.13 -0.23
N THR A 174 -11.01 20.59 0.72
CA THR A 174 -10.90 20.89 2.15
C THR A 174 -10.90 19.60 2.96
N ASN A 175 -10.71 19.69 4.28
CA ASN A 175 -10.68 18.53 5.18
C ASN A 175 -9.77 17.40 4.68
N THR A 176 -8.58 17.76 4.20
CA THR A 176 -7.59 16.86 3.59
C THR A 176 -6.90 16.02 4.66
N LYS A 177 -7.34 14.77 4.83
CA LYS A 177 -6.79 13.76 5.75
C LYS A 177 -6.31 12.54 4.95
N LYS A 178 -5.53 11.65 5.57
CA LYS A 178 -4.94 10.50 4.83
C LYS A 178 -5.97 9.67 4.05
N LEU A 179 -7.15 9.45 4.65
CA LEU A 179 -8.16 8.52 4.14
C LEU A 179 -9.37 9.21 3.48
N TYR A 180 -9.44 10.55 3.53
CA TYR A 180 -10.55 11.30 2.94
C TYR A 180 -10.22 12.77 2.69
N CYS A 181 -10.99 13.39 1.79
CA CYS A 181 -11.05 14.83 1.61
C CYS A 181 -12.48 15.27 1.26
N HIS A 182 -12.77 16.56 1.32
CA HIS A 182 -14.05 17.13 0.87
C HIS A 182 -13.81 17.97 -0.37
N LEU A 183 -14.44 17.60 -1.48
CA LEU A 183 -14.44 18.38 -2.71
C LEU A 183 -15.65 19.31 -2.72
N SER A 184 -15.44 20.60 -2.99
CA SER A 184 -16.50 21.58 -3.19
C SER A 184 -16.47 22.13 -4.61
N LEU A 185 -17.64 22.20 -5.25
CA LEU A 185 -17.86 22.78 -6.56
C LEU A 185 -18.81 23.96 -6.44
N SER A 186 -18.38 25.16 -6.86
CA SER A 186 -19.17 26.37 -6.73
C SER A 186 -19.27 27.14 -8.05
N ASN A 187 -20.39 27.84 -8.26
CA ASN A 187 -20.49 28.83 -9.34
C ASN A 187 -19.93 30.21 -8.94
N GLY A 188 -19.46 30.39 -7.70
CA GLY A 188 -18.98 31.67 -7.17
C GLY A 188 -20.09 32.65 -6.76
N TYR A 189 -21.36 32.27 -6.90
CA TYR A 189 -22.54 33.11 -6.64
C TYR A 189 -23.49 32.51 -5.59
N GLY A 190 -22.99 31.61 -4.75
CA GLY A 190 -23.71 31.05 -3.59
C GLY A 190 -24.33 29.66 -3.80
N SER A 191 -24.25 29.09 -5.01
CA SER A 191 -24.60 27.70 -5.29
C SER A 191 -23.37 26.80 -5.13
N ASN A 192 -23.48 25.74 -4.33
CA ASN A 192 -22.37 24.86 -4.01
C ASN A 192 -22.78 23.37 -4.00
N ILE A 193 -21.88 22.49 -4.40
CA ILE A 193 -21.98 21.04 -4.22
C ILE A 193 -20.78 20.58 -3.40
N THR A 194 -21.01 19.96 -2.25
CA THR A 194 -19.96 19.34 -1.43
C THR A 194 -20.02 17.83 -1.53
N VAL A 195 -18.90 17.18 -1.83
CA VAL A 195 -18.75 15.73 -1.97
C VAL A 195 -17.64 15.25 -1.03
N PRO A 196 -17.96 14.54 0.07
CA PRO A 196 -16.97 13.80 0.83
C PRO A 196 -16.42 12.65 -0.03
N ILE A 197 -15.12 12.67 -0.30
CA ILE A 197 -14.40 11.67 -1.07
C ILE A 197 -13.65 10.77 -0.09
N ILE A 198 -14.01 9.48 -0.06
CA ILE A 198 -13.53 8.51 0.92
C ILE A 198 -13.22 7.19 0.21
N GLN A 199 -12.08 6.57 0.53
CA GLN A 199 -11.76 5.24 0.01
C GLN A 199 -12.82 4.20 0.43
N GLY A 200 -13.21 3.33 -0.49
CA GLY A 200 -14.23 2.32 -0.25
C GLY A 200 -15.65 2.87 -0.09
N MET A 201 -15.92 4.13 -0.44
CA MET A 201 -17.28 4.71 -0.28
C MET A 201 -18.35 3.88 -1.01
N ALA A 202 -19.43 3.52 -0.30
CA ALA A 202 -20.56 2.81 -0.91
C ALA A 202 -21.32 3.66 -1.94
N PHE A 203 -21.45 4.95 -1.66
CA PHE A 203 -22.11 5.94 -2.49
C PHE A 203 -21.15 7.09 -2.83
N VAL A 204 -21.26 7.61 -4.04
CA VAL A 204 -20.86 9.00 -4.30
C VAL A 204 -21.97 9.88 -3.72
N SER A 205 -21.68 10.63 -2.66
CA SER A 205 -22.67 11.46 -1.94
C SER A 205 -22.41 12.94 -2.19
N ALA A 206 -23.37 13.64 -2.80
CA ALA A 206 -23.31 15.05 -3.10
C ALA A 206 -24.36 15.84 -2.31
N ILE A 207 -23.89 16.84 -1.58
CA ILE A 207 -24.69 17.76 -0.78
C ILE A 207 -24.81 19.06 -1.57
N TYR A 208 -25.98 19.31 -2.12
CA TYR A 208 -26.31 20.51 -2.89
C TYR A 208 -26.81 21.59 -1.95
N GLU A 209 -26.27 22.80 -2.07
CA GLU A 209 -26.68 23.98 -1.32
C GLU A 209 -27.07 25.11 -2.29
N ASN A 210 -28.31 25.59 -2.17
CA ASN A 210 -28.88 26.64 -3.03
C ASN A 210 -28.72 26.37 -4.53
N CYS A 211 -28.84 25.10 -4.90
CA CYS A 211 -28.83 24.66 -6.28
C CYS A 211 -29.60 23.37 -6.49
N GLN A 212 -29.94 23.11 -7.75
CA GLN A 212 -30.76 21.99 -8.16
C GLN A 212 -29.93 20.91 -8.82
N PRO A 213 -30.11 19.63 -8.44
CA PRO A 213 -29.42 18.53 -9.09
C PRO A 213 -29.63 18.49 -10.60
N ARG A 214 -28.51 18.32 -11.30
CA ARG A 214 -28.40 18.04 -12.73
C ARG A 214 -27.41 16.90 -12.90
N LEU A 215 -27.77 15.85 -13.61
CA LEU A 215 -26.88 14.73 -13.86
C LEU A 215 -26.66 14.59 -15.35
N TYR A 216 -25.40 14.51 -15.77
CA TYR A 216 -25.05 14.18 -17.16
C TYR A 216 -24.59 12.74 -17.31
N SER A 217 -24.68 12.21 -18.52
CA SER A 217 -24.02 10.97 -18.92
C SER A 217 -23.56 11.08 -20.38
N ASN A 218 -22.27 10.79 -20.64
CA ASN A 218 -21.79 10.67 -22.03
C ASN A 218 -21.96 9.23 -22.56
N VAL A 219 -22.14 8.25 -21.69
CA VAL A 219 -22.65 6.92 -22.06
C VAL A 219 -24.11 7.03 -22.52
N GLY A 220 -24.86 7.92 -21.86
CA GLY A 220 -26.25 8.25 -22.16
C GLY A 220 -27.24 7.43 -21.34
N PHE A 221 -28.27 8.10 -20.83
CA PHE A 221 -29.40 7.51 -20.13
C PHE A 221 -30.37 6.88 -21.14
N ARG A 222 -30.62 5.59 -20.97
CA ARG A 222 -31.68 4.87 -21.70
C ARG A 222 -33.02 4.99 -20.99
N GLU A 223 -33.01 4.91 -19.66
CA GLU A 223 -34.23 4.92 -18.85
C GLU A 223 -33.94 5.52 -17.47
N LEU A 224 -34.93 6.25 -16.94
CA LEU A 224 -35.00 6.64 -15.54
C LEU A 224 -36.35 6.18 -14.96
N THR A 225 -36.31 5.21 -14.05
CA THR A 225 -37.50 4.66 -13.40
C THR A 225 -37.60 5.18 -11.98
N ALA A 226 -38.68 5.87 -11.62
CA ALA A 226 -39.00 6.19 -10.23
C ALA A 226 -39.45 4.92 -9.50
N VAL A 227 -38.71 4.51 -8.45
CA VAL A 227 -39.03 3.30 -7.67
C VAL A 227 -39.99 3.64 -6.53
N GLY A 228 -39.85 4.82 -5.94
CA GLY A 228 -40.71 5.32 -4.86
C GLY A 228 -39.92 5.92 -3.71
N THR A 229 -40.63 6.27 -2.63
CA THR A 229 -40.02 6.77 -1.40
C THR A 229 -39.72 5.61 -0.45
N LEU A 230 -38.51 5.57 0.07
CA LEU A 230 -38.03 4.55 1.00
C LEU A 230 -38.34 4.94 2.46
N ASN A 231 -38.23 3.96 3.36
CA ASN A 231 -38.53 4.13 4.79
C ASN A 231 -37.64 5.17 5.49
N ASN A 232 -36.44 5.40 4.98
CA ASN A 232 -35.49 6.42 5.47
C ASN A 232 -35.78 7.84 4.92
N GLY A 233 -36.89 8.02 4.19
CA GLY A 233 -37.29 9.33 3.68
C GLY A 233 -36.52 9.80 2.44
N MET A 234 -35.77 8.90 1.78
CA MET A 234 -35.14 9.16 0.48
C MET A 234 -36.05 8.69 -0.66
N ARG A 235 -36.09 9.43 -1.77
CA ARG A 235 -36.69 8.97 -3.03
C ARG A 235 -35.66 8.19 -3.82
N LYS A 236 -36.06 7.02 -4.31
CA LYS A 236 -35.22 6.15 -5.13
C LYS A 236 -35.62 6.23 -6.60
N TYR A 237 -34.62 6.37 -7.45
CA TYR A 237 -34.70 6.20 -8.89
C TYR A 237 -33.70 5.13 -9.34
N ARG A 238 -34.04 4.42 -10.41
CA ARG A 238 -33.13 3.51 -11.12
C ARG A 238 -32.82 4.12 -12.48
N ALA A 239 -31.55 4.46 -12.71
CA ALA A 239 -31.06 4.92 -14.00
C ALA A 239 -30.39 3.75 -14.73
N THR A 240 -30.80 3.52 -15.97
CA THR A 240 -30.17 2.54 -16.86
C THR A 240 -29.47 3.27 -17.99
N LEU A 241 -28.17 3.01 -18.19
CA LEU A 241 -27.38 3.63 -19.25
C LEU A 241 -27.41 2.80 -20.54
N ASN A 242 -26.94 3.36 -21.65
CA ASN A 242 -26.93 2.69 -22.96
C ASN A 242 -26.01 1.45 -23.03
N ASP A 243 -25.01 1.37 -22.14
CA ASP A 243 -24.15 0.20 -21.97
C ASP A 243 -24.80 -0.93 -21.14
N ASN A 244 -26.07 -0.76 -20.75
CA ASN A 244 -26.85 -1.64 -19.88
C ASN A 244 -26.46 -1.61 -18.40
N THR A 245 -25.56 -0.73 -17.97
CA THR A 245 -25.27 -0.58 -16.55
C THR A 245 -26.44 0.07 -15.82
N ILE A 246 -26.63 -0.35 -14.57
CA ILE A 246 -27.69 0.15 -13.69
C ILE A 246 -27.05 0.94 -12.54
N TRP A 247 -27.62 2.10 -12.28
CA TRP A 247 -27.24 3.00 -11.19
C TRP A 247 -28.46 3.35 -10.35
N SER A 248 -28.35 3.14 -9.05
CA SER A 248 -29.36 3.60 -8.09
C SER A 248 -29.06 5.04 -7.67
N LEU A 249 -30.09 5.88 -7.77
CA LEU A 249 -30.05 7.29 -7.38
C LEU A 249 -30.99 7.47 -6.18
N TYR A 250 -30.49 8.09 -5.12
CA TYR A 250 -31.25 8.41 -3.92
C TYR A 250 -31.24 9.92 -3.73
N VAL A 251 -32.41 10.54 -3.64
CA VAL A 251 -32.55 12.00 -3.55
C VAL A 251 -33.48 12.39 -2.41
N SER A 252 -33.22 13.53 -1.76
CA SER A 252 -34.13 14.09 -0.75
C SER A 252 -35.56 14.24 -1.28
N THR A 253 -36.56 14.00 -0.41
CA THR A 253 -37.99 13.94 -0.77
C THR A 253 -38.62 15.24 -1.24
N HIS A 254 -37.95 16.38 -1.14
CA HIS A 254 -38.41 17.65 -1.71
C HIS A 254 -37.87 17.92 -3.12
N CYS A 255 -37.08 17.00 -3.68
CA CYS A 255 -36.57 17.08 -5.05
C CYS A 255 -37.05 15.86 -5.86
N ASP A 256 -37.61 16.11 -7.04
CA ASP A 256 -37.95 15.08 -8.02
C ASP A 256 -36.98 15.17 -9.19
N LEU A 257 -36.58 14.01 -9.71
CA LEU A 257 -35.75 13.90 -10.91
C LEU A 257 -36.61 13.53 -12.10
N GLN A 258 -36.36 14.17 -13.23
CA GLN A 258 -36.97 13.86 -14.52
C GLN A 258 -35.92 13.56 -15.57
N PHE A 259 -36.25 12.61 -16.45
CA PHE A 259 -35.50 12.36 -17.66
C PHE A 259 -35.70 13.54 -18.61
N ASN A 260 -34.67 14.35 -18.82
CA ASN A 260 -34.74 15.53 -19.70
C ASN A 260 -34.35 15.17 -21.14
N SER A 261 -33.23 14.46 -21.30
CA SER A 261 -32.72 14.00 -22.59
C SER A 261 -31.88 12.74 -22.42
N PRO A 262 -31.48 12.05 -23.52
CA PRO A 262 -30.56 10.91 -23.43
C PRO A 262 -29.21 11.23 -22.76
N GLU A 263 -28.82 12.50 -22.63
CA GLU A 263 -27.56 12.88 -21.97
C GLU A 263 -27.78 13.47 -20.57
N GLU A 264 -29.04 13.64 -20.14
CA GLU A 264 -29.35 14.51 -19.00
C GLU A 264 -30.59 14.10 -18.19
N ILE A 265 -30.42 14.10 -16.86
CA ILE A 265 -31.48 14.08 -15.86
C ILE A 265 -31.45 15.41 -15.10
N THR A 266 -32.61 16.04 -14.88
CA THR A 266 -32.71 17.30 -14.15
C THR A 266 -33.68 17.21 -12.98
N SER A 267 -33.56 18.13 -12.03
CA SER A 267 -34.62 18.44 -11.07
C SER A 267 -35.91 18.90 -11.79
N CYS A 268 -37.07 18.55 -11.24
CA CYS A 268 -38.40 19.00 -11.72
C CYS A 268 -38.79 20.40 -11.22
N SER A 269 -38.06 20.96 -10.25
CA SER A 269 -38.44 22.22 -9.59
C SER A 269 -38.35 23.41 -10.55
N GLN A 270 -39.32 24.32 -10.45
CA GLN A 270 -39.39 25.55 -11.25
C GLN A 270 -38.83 26.72 -10.44
N GLY A 271 -37.87 27.46 -11.01
CA GLY A 271 -37.24 28.62 -10.37
C GLY A 271 -36.03 28.27 -9.49
N PRO A 272 -35.36 29.27 -8.87
CA PRO A 272 -34.16 29.06 -8.06
C PRO A 272 -34.47 28.27 -6.78
N PHE A 273 -33.64 27.28 -6.46
CA PHE A 273 -33.77 26.49 -5.25
C PHE A 273 -33.03 27.13 -4.08
N GLN A 274 -33.68 27.20 -2.91
CA GLN A 274 -33.06 27.60 -1.65
C GLN A 274 -33.15 26.45 -0.65
N GLY A 275 -32.03 26.13 -0.01
CA GLY A 275 -31.94 25.01 0.93
C GLY A 275 -30.93 23.96 0.50
N GLN A 276 -31.03 22.77 1.12
CA GLN A 276 -30.09 21.67 0.92
C GLN A 276 -30.79 20.46 0.29
N THR A 277 -30.12 19.80 -0.64
CA THR A 277 -30.57 18.53 -1.25
C THR A 277 -29.44 17.51 -1.22
N LEU A 278 -29.71 16.31 -0.74
CA LEU A 278 -28.77 15.19 -0.82
C LEU A 278 -29.05 14.38 -2.07
N VAL A 279 -28.01 14.08 -2.84
CA VAL A 279 -28.01 13.09 -3.91
C VAL A 279 -26.95 12.04 -3.61
N GLN A 280 -27.34 10.78 -3.52
CA GLN A 280 -26.42 9.64 -3.44
C GLN A 280 -26.56 8.76 -4.65
N VAL A 281 -25.42 8.33 -5.19
CA VAL A 281 -25.35 7.48 -6.37
C VAL A 281 -24.53 6.23 -6.07
N ALA A 282 -25.05 5.08 -6.46
CA ALA A 282 -24.33 3.81 -6.38
C ALA A 282 -24.52 2.98 -7.66
N LYS A 283 -23.48 2.27 -8.08
CA LYS A 283 -23.60 1.27 -9.16
C LYS A 283 -24.26 0.01 -8.60
N LEU A 284 -25.06 -0.64 -9.45
CA LEU A 284 -25.99 -1.72 -9.14
C LEU A 284 -27.24 -1.24 -8.42
N ASP A 285 -28.28 -2.07 -8.43
CA ASP A 285 -29.50 -1.87 -7.67
C ASP A 285 -29.67 -2.99 -6.63
N SER A 286 -29.78 -2.63 -5.36
CA SER A 286 -29.82 -3.59 -4.25
C SER A 286 -30.53 -3.04 -3.02
N PRO A 287 -31.32 -3.86 -2.30
CA PRO A 287 -31.86 -3.52 -0.98
C PRO A 287 -30.78 -3.12 0.03
N HIS A 288 -29.55 -3.62 -0.11
CA HIS A 288 -28.44 -3.25 0.77
C HIS A 288 -28.12 -1.75 0.72
N TYR A 289 -28.31 -1.10 -0.43
CA TYR A 289 -28.20 0.34 -0.55
C TYR A 289 -29.45 1.06 -0.04
N ASP A 290 -30.64 0.53 -0.34
CA ASP A 290 -31.92 1.12 0.07
C ASP A 290 -32.03 1.29 1.58
N GLU A 291 -31.49 0.33 2.35
CA GLU A 291 -31.53 0.34 3.81
C GLU A 291 -30.61 1.39 4.45
N ILE A 292 -29.56 1.85 3.75
CA ILE A 292 -28.52 2.72 4.32
C ILE A 292 -28.45 4.09 3.64
N CYS A 293 -29.12 4.31 2.50
CA CYS A 293 -29.13 5.61 1.85
C CYS A 293 -29.71 6.69 2.79
N GLY A 294 -29.34 7.95 2.56
CA GLY A 294 -29.56 9.05 3.49
C GLY A 294 -28.45 9.19 4.54
N ASN A 295 -27.74 8.11 4.88
CA ASN A 295 -26.57 8.18 5.75
C ASN A 295 -25.34 8.58 4.92
N VAL A 296 -24.78 9.76 5.21
CA VAL A 296 -23.59 10.28 4.52
C VAL A 296 -22.40 10.16 5.44
N VAL A 297 -21.40 9.38 5.01
CA VAL A 297 -20.09 9.35 5.65
C VAL A 297 -19.32 10.61 5.24
N THR A 298 -18.82 11.35 6.20
CA THR A 298 -18.07 12.60 5.99
C THR A 298 -16.60 12.48 6.39
N GLY A 299 -16.22 11.44 7.12
CA GLY A 299 -14.83 11.23 7.52
C GLY A 299 -14.54 9.75 7.74
N MET A 300 -13.29 9.38 7.54
CA MET A 300 -12.77 8.03 7.78
C MET A 300 -11.46 8.13 8.54
N HIS A 301 -11.43 7.58 9.75
CA HIS A 301 -10.32 7.70 10.68
C HIS A 301 -9.72 6.35 11.01
N LEU A 302 -8.40 6.30 11.08
CA LEU A 302 -7.68 5.06 11.34
C LEU A 302 -7.85 4.58 12.79
N TYR A 303 -8.07 3.29 12.95
CA TYR A 303 -8.04 2.57 14.20
C TYR A 303 -6.95 1.50 14.20
N GLY A 304 -6.21 1.39 15.30
CA GLY A 304 -5.34 0.27 15.61
C GLY A 304 -5.50 -0.13 17.07
N ASP A 305 -5.49 -1.43 17.37
CA ASP A 305 -5.66 -1.91 18.75
C ASP A 305 -4.45 -1.54 19.63
N SER A 306 -4.65 -0.67 20.60
CA SER A 306 -3.59 -0.25 21.53
C SER A 306 -3.17 -1.35 22.51
N SER A 307 -3.92 -2.46 22.62
CA SER A 307 -3.55 -3.60 23.46
C SER A 307 -2.25 -4.27 23.00
N LEU A 308 -1.89 -4.10 21.72
CA LEU A 308 -0.62 -4.58 21.13
C LEU A 308 0.62 -4.01 21.83
N VAL A 309 0.51 -2.83 22.46
CA VAL A 309 1.60 -2.20 23.22
C VAL A 309 1.91 -2.97 24.52
N GLN A 310 0.93 -3.71 25.05
CA GLN A 310 1.07 -4.43 26.33
C GLN A 310 1.61 -5.85 26.16
N ASN A 311 1.40 -6.46 24.99
CA ASN A 311 1.81 -7.84 24.74
C ASN A 311 2.46 -8.02 23.35
N GLU A 312 3.79 -7.94 23.35
CA GLU A 312 4.63 -8.07 22.15
C GLU A 312 4.63 -9.50 21.56
N THR A 313 4.18 -10.51 22.33
CA THR A 313 4.05 -11.91 21.87
C THR A 313 2.73 -12.20 21.16
N THR A 314 1.84 -11.20 21.05
CA THR A 314 0.57 -11.36 20.36
C THR A 314 0.81 -11.71 18.88
N GLN A 315 0.12 -12.76 18.42
CA GLN A 315 0.22 -13.30 17.06
C GLN A 315 -0.73 -12.63 16.08
N THR A 316 -1.70 -11.86 16.56
CA THR A 316 -2.70 -11.18 15.74
C THR A 316 -2.87 -9.73 16.16
N GLY A 317 -3.18 -8.83 15.23
CA GLY A 317 -3.45 -7.42 15.51
C GLY A 317 -4.65 -6.92 14.75
N THR A 318 -5.41 -6.01 15.36
CA THR A 318 -6.62 -5.44 14.74
C THR A 318 -6.37 -4.01 14.30
N TYR A 319 -6.75 -3.71 13.06
CA TYR A 319 -6.81 -2.36 12.50
C TYR A 319 -8.19 -2.12 11.88
N GLY A 320 -8.48 -0.88 11.50
CA GLY A 320 -9.68 -0.60 10.73
C GLY A 320 -10.00 0.88 10.65
N PHE A 321 -11.27 1.16 10.35
CA PHE A 321 -11.75 2.49 10.01
C PHE A 321 -12.96 2.85 10.87
N ASN A 322 -12.91 4.01 11.50
CA ASN A 322 -14.03 4.64 12.19
C ASN A 322 -14.60 5.75 11.32
N PHE A 323 -15.92 5.89 11.30
CA PHE A 323 -16.62 6.80 10.39
C PHE A 323 -17.29 7.96 11.11
N ASP A 324 -17.08 9.15 10.57
CA ASP A 324 -17.89 10.33 10.87
C ASP A 324 -19.09 10.39 9.93
N LEU A 325 -20.24 10.82 10.47
CA LEU A 325 -21.48 10.95 9.72
C LEU A 325 -21.93 12.41 9.69
N LEU A 326 -22.49 12.83 8.56
CA LEU A 326 -23.09 14.16 8.39
C LEU A 326 -24.12 14.45 9.51
N GLN A 327 -24.93 13.45 9.85
CA GLN A 327 -25.79 13.47 11.04
C GLN A 327 -25.16 12.60 12.13
N SER A 328 -24.50 13.23 13.11
CA SER A 328 -23.76 12.52 14.17
C SER A 328 -24.64 11.56 15.00
N ASN A 329 -25.91 11.89 15.20
CA ASN A 329 -26.92 11.05 15.90
C ASN A 329 -27.81 10.23 14.95
N GLY A 330 -27.49 10.21 13.64
CA GLY A 330 -28.22 9.41 12.66
C GLY A 330 -27.98 7.90 12.82
N PRO A 331 -28.69 7.07 12.04
CA PRO A 331 -28.51 5.62 12.06
C PRO A 331 -27.03 5.24 11.86
N SER A 332 -26.56 4.26 12.64
CA SER A 332 -25.16 3.81 12.61
C SER A 332 -24.89 2.70 11.58
N ASP A 333 -25.92 2.30 10.84
CA ASP A 333 -25.83 1.32 9.76
C ASP A 333 -25.22 1.97 8.51
N LEU A 334 -24.07 1.46 8.11
CA LEU A 334 -23.29 1.95 6.98
C LEU A 334 -22.81 0.80 6.13
N ALA A 335 -22.28 1.12 4.96
CA ALA A 335 -21.53 0.18 4.17
C ALA A 335 -20.25 0.79 3.58
N MET A 336 -19.28 -0.07 3.37
CA MET A 336 -18.00 0.25 2.73
C MET A 336 -17.64 -0.88 1.77
N TRP A 337 -17.20 -0.52 0.58
CA TRP A 337 -16.53 -1.43 -0.33
C TRP A 337 -15.14 -1.75 0.20
N THR A 338 -14.86 -3.03 0.36
CA THR A 338 -13.59 -3.52 0.90
C THR A 338 -12.84 -4.33 -0.15
N LEU A 339 -11.52 -4.20 -0.14
CA LEU A 339 -10.61 -4.96 -1.01
C LEU A 339 -10.49 -6.43 -0.54
N PRO A 340 -10.03 -7.36 -1.40
CA PRO A 340 -9.85 -8.77 -1.05
C PRO A 340 -9.13 -9.04 0.27
N HIS A 341 -7.99 -8.39 0.49
CA HIS A 341 -7.22 -8.54 1.71
C HIS A 341 -7.95 -8.06 2.98
N GLN A 342 -9.00 -7.25 2.84
CA GLN A 342 -9.75 -6.72 3.97
C GLN A 342 -10.93 -7.64 4.31
N TYR A 343 -11.76 -8.00 3.32
CA TYR A 343 -12.99 -8.76 3.61
C TYR A 343 -12.73 -10.21 4.01
N THR A 344 -11.55 -10.76 3.73
CA THR A 344 -11.18 -12.12 4.14
C THR A 344 -10.76 -12.23 5.61
N VAL A 345 -10.51 -11.10 6.29
CA VAL A 345 -10.05 -11.03 7.69
C VAL A 345 -10.88 -10.09 8.57
N LEU A 346 -12.14 -9.82 8.19
CA LEU A 346 -13.03 -8.97 8.97
C LEU A 346 -13.24 -9.52 10.38
N SER A 347 -13.08 -8.64 11.36
CA SER A 347 -13.46 -8.90 12.76
C SER A 347 -14.79 -8.26 13.12
N CYS A 348 -15.23 -7.24 12.38
CA CYS A 348 -16.59 -6.71 12.46
C CYS A 348 -17.16 -6.36 11.08
N GLY A 349 -18.48 -6.22 11.04
CA GLY A 349 -19.23 -6.05 9.79
C GLY A 349 -19.63 -7.39 9.16
N LYS A 350 -20.46 -7.31 8.12
CA LYS A 350 -20.97 -8.46 7.36
C LYS A 350 -20.77 -8.23 5.87
N VAL A 351 -20.05 -9.15 5.24
CA VAL A 351 -19.91 -9.20 3.78
C VAL A 351 -21.29 -9.48 3.16
N THR A 352 -21.69 -8.67 2.19
CA THR A 352 -22.92 -8.86 1.41
C THR A 352 -22.67 -9.69 0.15
N ASP A 353 -23.72 -9.98 -0.60
CA ASP A 353 -23.64 -10.64 -1.90
C ASP A 353 -23.12 -9.73 -3.03
N LEU A 354 -23.13 -8.40 -2.82
CA LEU A 354 -22.68 -7.44 -3.82
C LEU A 354 -21.18 -7.52 -4.11
N SER A 355 -20.84 -7.37 -5.38
CA SER A 355 -19.46 -7.33 -5.86
C SER A 355 -19.31 -6.30 -6.98
N LEU A 356 -18.24 -5.51 -6.89
CA LEU A 356 -17.78 -4.58 -7.91
C LEU A 356 -16.27 -4.75 -8.03
N ASN A 357 -15.70 -4.55 -9.22
CA ASN A 357 -14.26 -4.71 -9.39
C ASN A 357 -13.51 -3.46 -8.93
N SER A 358 -12.40 -3.64 -8.22
CA SER A 358 -11.38 -2.59 -8.25
C SER A 358 -10.70 -2.59 -9.62
N THR A 359 -10.03 -1.50 -9.96
CA THR A 359 -9.26 -1.37 -11.20
C THR A 359 -8.19 -2.45 -11.31
N VAL A 360 -7.41 -2.68 -10.26
CA VAL A 360 -6.25 -3.59 -10.31
C VAL A 360 -6.10 -4.57 -9.14
N LYS A 361 -6.94 -4.47 -8.11
CA LYS A 361 -6.85 -5.30 -6.88
C LYS A 361 -7.99 -6.33 -6.78
N GLY A 362 -8.53 -6.76 -7.92
CA GLY A 362 -9.58 -7.77 -8.03
C GLY A 362 -10.97 -7.35 -7.50
N PRO A 363 -11.88 -8.32 -7.27
CA PRO A 363 -13.27 -8.06 -6.91
C PRO A 363 -13.39 -7.58 -5.44
N MET A 364 -14.00 -6.41 -5.26
CA MET A 364 -14.38 -5.86 -3.96
C MET A 364 -15.71 -6.46 -3.49
N ARG A 365 -15.92 -6.42 -2.17
CA ARG A 365 -17.18 -6.79 -1.53
C ARG A 365 -17.71 -5.66 -0.66
N LEU A 366 -19.01 -5.43 -0.73
CA LEU A 366 -19.67 -4.44 0.12
C LEU A 366 -19.86 -5.06 1.51
N VAL A 367 -19.32 -4.41 2.53
CA VAL A 367 -19.42 -4.79 3.93
C VAL A 367 -20.37 -3.84 4.63
N ARG A 368 -21.40 -4.39 5.29
CA ARG A 368 -22.32 -3.62 6.14
C ARG A 368 -21.90 -3.68 7.59
N THR A 369 -21.99 -2.57 8.30
CA THR A 369 -21.66 -2.47 9.73
C THR A 369 -22.71 -1.64 10.46
N SER A 370 -23.00 -1.98 11.71
CA SER A 370 -23.96 -1.29 12.58
C SER A 370 -23.28 -0.43 13.66
N GLY A 371 -21.94 -0.32 13.64
CA GLY A 371 -21.13 0.30 14.70
C GLY A 371 -20.24 1.46 14.26
N LYS A 372 -20.55 2.13 13.14
CA LYS A 372 -19.72 3.18 12.52
C LYS A 372 -18.24 2.79 12.36
N SER A 373 -17.95 1.49 12.27
CA SER A 373 -16.58 0.99 12.15
C SER A 373 -16.52 -0.27 11.31
N VAL A 374 -15.44 -0.44 10.56
CA VAL A 374 -15.07 -1.70 9.89
C VAL A 374 -13.68 -2.08 10.38
N LEU A 375 -13.55 -3.29 10.95
CA LEU A 375 -12.33 -3.77 11.60
C LEU A 375 -11.87 -5.08 10.95
N MET A 376 -10.54 -5.23 10.87
CA MET A 376 -9.83 -6.34 10.25
C MET A 376 -8.79 -6.86 11.25
N THR A 377 -8.58 -8.17 11.31
CA THR A 377 -7.59 -8.80 12.20
C THR A 377 -6.55 -9.57 11.40
N GLU A 378 -5.32 -9.08 11.42
CA GLU A 378 -4.19 -9.63 10.68
C GLU A 378 -3.30 -10.54 11.52
N GLN A 379 -2.59 -11.44 10.86
CA GLN A 379 -1.49 -12.19 11.46
C GLN A 379 -0.25 -11.29 11.54
N LEU A 380 0.36 -11.22 12.72
CA LEU A 380 1.55 -10.40 12.96
C LEU A 380 2.84 -11.22 12.78
N PRO A 381 3.98 -10.56 12.54
CA PRO A 381 5.28 -11.20 12.66
C PRO A 381 5.43 -11.90 14.02
N PRO A 382 6.01 -13.11 14.05
CA PRO A 382 6.28 -13.80 15.32
C PRO A 382 7.31 -13.03 16.14
N HIS A 383 7.29 -13.20 17.46
CA HIS A 383 8.14 -12.43 18.38
C HIS A 383 9.64 -12.71 18.20
N GLU A 384 9.98 -13.89 17.70
CA GLU A 384 11.35 -14.32 17.39
C GLU A 384 11.92 -13.60 16.16
N LEU A 385 11.06 -13.08 15.27
CA LEU A 385 11.49 -12.30 14.12
C LEU A 385 11.84 -10.89 14.61
N GLN A 386 13.14 -10.63 14.76
CA GLN A 386 13.73 -9.35 15.12
C GLN A 386 14.96 -9.12 14.21
N PHE A 387 16.08 -8.63 14.74
CA PHE A 387 17.32 -8.38 13.99
C PHE A 387 18.03 -9.65 13.48
N ALA A 388 17.85 -10.79 14.15
CA ALA A 388 18.53 -12.02 13.79
C ALA A 388 17.93 -12.64 12.52
N PRO A 389 18.72 -13.42 11.75
CA PRO A 389 18.16 -14.27 10.70
C PRO A 389 16.94 -15.03 11.18
N TRP A 390 15.88 -15.02 10.38
CA TRP A 390 14.64 -15.72 10.66
C TRP A 390 14.12 -16.38 9.38
N THR A 391 13.52 -17.56 9.50
CA THR A 391 12.97 -18.30 8.37
C THR A 391 11.65 -18.98 8.72
N SER A 392 10.72 -18.99 7.77
CA SER A 392 9.46 -19.74 7.85
C SER A 392 9.57 -21.19 7.38
N LEU A 393 10.75 -21.64 6.91
CA LEU A 393 10.97 -23.00 6.42
C LEU A 393 10.87 -24.08 7.50
N HIS A 394 11.35 -23.77 8.71
CA HIS A 394 11.41 -24.71 9.83
C HIS A 394 10.44 -24.27 10.91
N GLN A 395 9.36 -25.02 11.12
CA GLN A 395 8.31 -24.70 12.11
C GLN A 395 8.66 -25.16 13.54
N SER A 396 9.82 -25.76 13.79
CA SER A 396 10.16 -26.33 15.10
C SER A 396 11.01 -25.40 15.96
N ASN A 397 10.66 -25.30 17.25
CA ASN A 397 11.36 -24.60 18.35
C ASN A 397 12.78 -25.12 18.65
N THR A 398 13.35 -25.93 17.78
CA THR A 398 14.73 -26.41 17.90
C THR A 398 15.62 -25.46 17.13
N SER A 399 16.18 -24.48 17.85
CA SER A 399 17.38 -23.78 17.44
C SER A 399 18.47 -24.81 17.13
N HIS A 400 18.61 -25.19 15.86
CA HIS A 400 19.74 -25.99 15.43
C HIS A 400 20.86 -25.02 15.08
N ALA A 401 21.94 -25.09 15.85
CA ALA A 401 23.09 -24.22 15.68
C ALA A 401 23.71 -24.39 14.29
N ILE A 402 24.16 -23.28 13.69
CA ILE A 402 24.93 -23.27 12.43
C ILE A 402 26.10 -24.24 12.55
N SER A 403 26.35 -25.04 11.49
CA SER A 403 27.45 -26.01 11.51
C SER A 403 28.80 -25.32 11.77
N LYS A 404 29.72 -26.01 12.47
CA LYS A 404 31.07 -25.47 12.75
C LYS A 404 31.80 -25.01 11.48
N LYS A 405 31.64 -25.75 10.39
CA LYS A 405 32.24 -25.42 9.08
C LYS A 405 31.64 -24.12 8.53
N ALA A 406 30.31 -23.99 8.56
CA ALA A 406 29.65 -22.77 8.08
C ALA A 406 30.01 -21.56 8.94
N HIS A 407 30.06 -21.71 10.25
CA HIS A 407 30.51 -20.67 11.17
C HIS A 407 31.94 -20.20 10.87
N GLN A 408 32.88 -21.12 10.61
CA GLN A 408 34.25 -20.79 10.23
C GLN A 408 34.33 -19.97 8.93
N GLU A 409 33.54 -20.33 7.92
CA GLU A 409 33.51 -19.60 6.64
C GLU A 409 32.86 -18.22 6.78
N ILE A 410 31.77 -18.09 7.55
CA ILE A 410 31.15 -16.80 7.88
C ILE A 410 32.19 -15.90 8.56
N CYS A 411 32.92 -16.42 9.55
CA CYS A 411 33.97 -15.66 10.24
C CYS A 411 35.09 -15.22 9.30
N ARG A 412 35.54 -16.10 8.40
CA ARG A 412 36.58 -15.79 7.41
C ARG A 412 36.14 -14.68 6.47
N VAL A 413 34.93 -14.81 5.90
CA VAL A 413 34.37 -13.83 4.96
C VAL A 413 34.11 -12.50 5.65
N ALA A 414 33.47 -12.50 6.82
CA ALA A 414 33.18 -11.26 7.57
C ALA A 414 34.45 -10.45 7.88
N ARG A 415 35.54 -11.12 8.32
CA ARG A 415 36.83 -10.46 8.57
C ARG A 415 37.45 -9.88 7.30
N SER A 416 37.42 -10.64 6.21
CA SER A 416 37.97 -10.21 4.91
C SER A 416 37.17 -9.06 4.30
N GLU A 417 35.85 -9.16 4.33
CA GLU A 417 34.93 -8.16 3.81
C GLU A 417 35.07 -6.85 4.59
N PHE A 418 35.05 -6.91 5.92
CA PHE A 418 35.21 -5.73 6.79
C PHE A 418 36.59 -5.07 6.64
N ALA A 419 37.65 -5.84 6.43
CA ALA A 419 38.99 -5.29 6.20
C ALA A 419 39.08 -4.47 4.89
N ALA A 420 38.31 -4.85 3.86
CA ALA A 420 38.24 -4.14 2.59
C ALA A 420 37.21 -2.99 2.60
N ASP A 421 36.37 -2.91 3.62
CA ASP A 421 35.23 -1.99 3.67
C ASP A 421 35.66 -0.53 3.86
N ARG A 422 35.10 0.35 3.03
CA ARG A 422 35.33 1.80 3.03
C ARG A 422 34.02 2.57 3.15
N ILE A 423 33.14 2.10 4.04
CA ILE A 423 31.84 2.66 4.43
C ILE A 423 31.81 4.20 4.44
N VAL A 424 32.73 4.86 5.13
CA VAL A 424 32.72 6.33 5.28
C VAL A 424 32.83 7.02 3.91
N GLU A 425 33.69 6.52 3.04
CA GLU A 425 33.87 7.04 1.68
C GLU A 425 32.75 6.58 0.73
N TRP A 426 32.39 5.30 0.74
CA TRP A 426 31.42 4.72 -0.20
C TRP A 426 29.99 5.24 0.02
N SER A 427 29.61 5.52 1.27
CA SER A 427 28.30 6.10 1.57
C SER A 427 28.24 7.61 1.29
N CYS A 428 29.33 8.24 0.84
CA CYS A 428 29.38 9.67 0.48
C CYS A 428 28.94 9.88 -0.96
N THR A 429 27.66 9.65 -1.23
CA THR A 429 27.04 9.83 -2.55
C THR A 429 26.11 11.05 -2.57
N ASP A 430 25.67 11.44 -3.76
CA ASP A 430 24.69 12.51 -3.99
C ASP A 430 23.24 12.06 -3.87
N SER A 431 22.98 10.84 -3.36
CA SER A 431 21.65 10.27 -3.21
C SER A 431 21.42 9.73 -1.81
N MET A 432 20.26 10.02 -1.23
CA MET A 432 19.84 9.41 0.04
C MET A 432 19.63 7.90 -0.13
N TYR A 433 19.10 7.47 -1.27
CA TYR A 433 18.87 6.06 -1.61
C TYR A 433 20.16 5.26 -1.66
N THR A 434 21.09 5.63 -2.56
CA THR A 434 22.36 4.91 -2.75
C THR A 434 23.19 4.89 -1.48
N SER A 435 23.25 6.02 -0.77
CA SER A 435 23.96 6.09 0.51
C SER A 435 23.33 5.18 1.56
N GLY A 436 21.99 5.15 1.63
CA GLY A 436 21.22 4.32 2.54
C GLY A 436 21.57 2.85 2.39
N LYS A 437 21.48 2.31 1.17
CA LYS A 437 21.82 0.90 0.88
C LYS A 437 23.22 0.52 1.40
N ILE A 438 24.21 1.39 1.20
CA ILE A 438 25.60 1.15 1.64
C ILE A 438 25.72 1.20 3.17
N LEU A 439 25.03 2.13 3.84
CA LEU A 439 24.97 2.21 5.31
C LEU A 439 24.34 0.94 5.90
N ASP A 440 23.25 0.48 5.31
CA ASP A 440 22.51 -0.67 5.82
C ASP A 440 23.27 -1.99 5.63
N LYS A 441 23.95 -2.13 4.48
CA LYS A 441 24.94 -3.18 4.27
C LYS A 441 25.99 -3.23 5.38
N ALA A 442 26.57 -2.07 5.72
CA ALA A 442 27.58 -1.98 6.78
C ALA A 442 27.00 -2.30 8.17
N ALA A 443 25.72 -1.98 8.40
CA ALA A 443 25.02 -2.34 9.62
C ALA A 443 24.82 -3.86 9.75
N TYR A 444 24.51 -4.57 8.66
CA TYR A 444 24.49 -6.03 8.66
C TYR A 444 25.88 -6.64 8.88
N GLN A 445 26.94 -6.07 8.31
CA GLN A 445 28.31 -6.51 8.62
C GLN A 445 28.63 -6.33 10.11
N LEU A 446 28.24 -5.19 10.70
CA LEU A 446 28.36 -4.94 12.13
C LEU A 446 27.62 -6.01 12.95
N TYR A 447 26.40 -6.38 12.56
CA TYR A 447 25.67 -7.47 13.20
C TYR A 447 26.45 -8.79 13.16
N VAL A 448 26.95 -9.19 11.98
CA VAL A 448 27.71 -10.44 11.83
C VAL A 448 28.97 -10.43 12.69
N LEU A 449 29.72 -9.33 12.71
CA LEU A 449 30.92 -9.19 13.54
C LEU A 449 30.62 -9.32 15.04
N ALA A 450 29.53 -8.68 15.49
CA ALA A 450 29.13 -8.66 16.90
C ALA A 450 28.61 -10.01 17.40
N TYR A 451 27.66 -10.62 16.70
CA TYR A 451 26.91 -11.77 17.21
C TYR A 451 27.44 -13.12 16.71
N GLU A 452 27.96 -13.18 15.49
CA GLU A 452 28.44 -14.44 14.87
C GLU A 452 29.95 -14.61 15.02
N VAL A 453 30.74 -13.60 14.62
CA VAL A 453 32.20 -13.65 14.75
C VAL A 453 32.63 -13.46 16.20
N ARG A 454 31.87 -12.64 16.96
CA ARG A 454 32.09 -12.31 18.37
C ARG A 454 33.49 -11.75 18.63
N ASP A 455 33.97 -10.92 17.70
CA ASP A 455 35.24 -10.22 17.82
C ASP A 455 35.00 -8.82 18.35
N ARG A 456 35.32 -8.60 19.62
CA ARG A 456 35.07 -7.32 20.29
C ARG A 456 35.83 -6.17 19.65
N GLU A 457 37.08 -6.35 19.25
CA GLU A 457 37.88 -5.27 18.67
C GLU A 457 37.33 -4.85 17.31
N LEU A 458 37.01 -5.83 16.45
CA LEU A 458 36.38 -5.55 15.16
C LEU A 458 34.98 -4.94 15.32
N THR A 459 34.21 -5.39 16.31
CA THR A 459 32.89 -4.81 16.60
C THR A 459 32.99 -3.33 16.99
N LEU A 460 33.94 -2.98 17.87
CA LEU A 460 34.15 -1.59 18.28
C LEU A 460 34.69 -0.72 17.13
N GLU A 461 35.52 -1.27 16.25
CA GLU A 461 35.93 -0.60 15.02
C GLU A 461 34.74 -0.39 14.06
N ALA A 462 33.90 -1.41 13.87
CA ALA A 462 32.73 -1.34 13.00
C ALA A 462 31.71 -0.31 13.51
N LEU A 463 31.47 -0.26 14.83
CA LEU A 463 30.65 0.78 15.47
C LEU A 463 31.18 2.18 15.16
N ARG A 464 32.49 2.42 15.31
CA ARG A 464 33.11 3.72 15.02
C ARG A 464 33.00 4.11 13.54
N ARG A 465 33.19 3.17 12.62
CA ARG A 465 33.07 3.44 11.17
C ARG A 465 31.64 3.76 10.76
N LEU A 466 30.66 2.99 11.23
CA LEU A 466 29.25 3.22 10.94
C LEU A 466 28.76 4.55 11.57
N GLU A 467 29.16 4.83 12.80
CA GLU A 467 28.91 6.13 13.46
C GLU A 467 29.49 7.30 12.67
N ALA A 468 30.74 7.20 12.18
CA ALA A 468 31.35 8.25 11.38
C ALA A 468 30.60 8.50 10.06
N ALA A 469 30.11 7.44 9.41
CA ALA A 469 29.32 7.55 8.19
C ALA A 469 27.92 8.14 8.46
N LEU A 470 27.20 7.66 9.47
CA LEU A 470 25.88 8.19 9.87
C LEU A 470 25.96 9.63 10.39
N SER A 471 27.06 10.00 11.05
CA SER A 471 27.28 11.36 11.54
C SER A 471 27.22 12.40 10.41
N ARG A 472 27.60 12.05 9.18
CA ARG A 472 27.47 12.96 8.03
C ARG A 472 26.01 13.32 7.77
N PHE A 473 25.10 12.36 7.85
CA PHE A 473 23.68 12.56 7.61
C PHE A 473 22.97 13.24 8.78
N VAL A 474 23.30 12.84 10.01
CA VAL A 474 22.75 13.49 11.22
C VAL A 474 23.17 14.95 11.33
N ASN A 475 24.39 15.29 10.92
CA ASN A 475 24.86 16.69 10.85
C ASN A 475 24.47 17.39 9.54
N ASN A 476 23.70 16.72 8.68
CA ASN A 476 23.20 17.21 7.40
C ASN A 476 24.32 17.75 6.47
N LYS A 477 25.42 17.01 6.35
CA LYS A 477 26.65 17.34 5.60
C LYS A 477 26.90 16.43 4.39
N GLN A 478 25.97 15.55 4.05
CA GLN A 478 26.02 14.81 2.80
C GLN A 478 25.97 15.76 1.58
N PRO A 479 26.48 15.35 0.40
CA PRO A 479 26.53 16.21 -0.79
C PRO A 479 25.21 16.90 -1.15
N GLN A 480 24.07 16.22 -0.93
CA GLN A 480 22.73 16.78 -1.05
C GLN A 480 22.03 16.81 0.33
N PRO A 481 22.13 17.91 1.09
CA PRO A 481 21.49 18.04 2.40
C PRO A 481 19.97 17.88 2.32
N LEU A 482 19.36 17.41 3.41
CA LEU A 482 17.92 17.40 3.58
C LEU A 482 17.41 18.78 4.03
N TYR A 483 16.20 19.14 3.62
CA TYR A 483 15.51 20.36 3.99
C TYR A 483 14.12 20.03 4.53
N TYR A 484 13.64 20.83 5.47
CA TYR A 484 12.23 20.86 5.79
C TYR A 484 11.51 21.78 4.81
N ASP A 485 10.56 21.22 4.06
CA ASP A 485 9.63 21.96 3.22
C ASP A 485 8.47 22.52 4.09
N PRO A 486 8.38 23.84 4.30
CA PRO A 486 7.31 24.43 5.12
C PRO A 486 5.97 24.56 4.39
N PHE A 487 5.91 24.23 3.10
CA PHE A 487 4.69 24.34 2.29
C PHE A 487 3.86 23.07 2.42
N TRP A 488 4.37 21.92 1.96
CA TRP A 488 3.68 20.62 2.08
C TRP A 488 4.01 19.88 3.38
N LYS A 489 4.96 20.41 4.16
CA LYS A 489 5.34 19.95 5.50
C LYS A 489 5.93 18.55 5.50
N GLY A 490 7.21 18.47 5.13
CA GLY A 490 7.99 17.23 5.13
C GLY A 490 9.48 17.43 4.95
N ILE A 491 10.24 16.36 5.07
CA ILE A 491 11.70 16.35 4.91
C ILE A 491 12.02 15.87 3.50
N VAL A 492 12.71 16.70 2.72
CA VAL A 492 13.00 16.46 1.29
C VAL A 492 14.49 16.60 1.00
N SER A 493 14.97 15.88 0.00
CA SER A 493 16.31 16.09 -0.57
C SER A 493 16.44 17.49 -1.14
N GLY A 494 17.55 18.17 -0.85
CA GLY A 494 17.86 19.49 -1.41
C GLY A 494 18.19 19.46 -2.90
N ALA A 495 18.42 18.27 -3.47
CA ALA A 495 18.94 18.09 -4.82
C ALA A 495 18.04 18.66 -5.92
N GLY A 496 16.72 18.66 -5.74
CA GLY A 496 15.74 19.16 -6.71
C GLY A 496 15.16 20.54 -6.40
N LEU A 497 15.63 21.24 -5.35
CA LEU A 497 15.10 22.56 -4.95
C LEU A 497 15.46 23.69 -5.94
N ASP A 498 16.39 23.41 -6.86
CA ASP A 498 16.75 24.30 -7.96
C ASP A 498 15.80 24.18 -9.18
N GLY A 499 14.93 23.18 -9.19
CA GLY A 499 13.95 22.91 -10.24
C GLY A 499 14.17 21.60 -10.99
N ASN A 500 15.29 20.90 -10.81
CA ASN A 500 15.46 19.56 -11.39
C ASN A 500 14.84 18.47 -10.50
N ILE A 501 13.54 18.27 -10.66
CA ILE A 501 12.72 17.40 -9.78
C ILE A 501 12.94 15.89 -9.98
N PHE A 502 13.85 15.47 -10.86
CA PHE A 502 14.14 14.05 -11.12
C PHE A 502 15.43 13.55 -10.45
N VAL A 503 16.19 14.43 -9.80
CA VAL A 503 17.40 14.04 -9.05
C VAL A 503 17.00 13.31 -7.77
N ASP A 504 17.85 12.37 -7.34
CA ASP A 504 17.59 11.51 -6.17
C ASP A 504 16.20 10.87 -6.29
N TYR A 505 15.90 10.33 -7.47
CA TYR A 505 14.65 9.62 -7.81
C TYR A 505 13.36 10.44 -7.59
N GLY A 506 13.49 11.77 -7.55
CA GLY A 506 12.37 12.67 -7.30
C GLY A 506 11.98 12.77 -5.83
N ASN A 507 12.89 12.44 -4.92
CA ASN A 507 12.70 12.62 -3.48
C ASN A 507 12.30 14.08 -3.14
N THR A 508 12.87 15.08 -3.81
CA THR A 508 12.44 16.48 -3.60
C THR A 508 10.97 16.71 -3.92
N HIS A 509 10.33 15.85 -4.72
CA HIS A 509 8.91 15.87 -5.08
C HIS A 509 8.06 14.89 -4.26
N TYR A 510 8.55 14.44 -3.10
CA TYR A 510 7.91 13.44 -2.24
C TYR A 510 7.84 12.02 -2.80
N ASN A 511 8.61 11.70 -3.86
CA ASN A 511 8.77 10.31 -4.26
C ASN A 511 9.61 9.55 -3.24
N ASP A 512 9.24 8.30 -2.99
CA ASP A 512 10.17 7.27 -2.49
C ASP A 512 10.78 7.57 -1.12
N HIS A 513 10.16 8.45 -0.31
CA HIS A 513 10.68 8.78 1.03
C HIS A 513 10.79 7.52 1.91
N HIS A 514 9.83 6.60 1.83
CA HIS A 514 9.86 5.31 2.54
C HIS A 514 11.03 4.45 2.06
N PHE A 515 11.27 4.33 0.75
CA PHE A 515 12.42 3.59 0.21
C PHE A 515 13.78 4.21 0.56
N HIS A 516 13.86 5.54 0.58
CA HIS A 516 15.13 6.23 0.81
C HIS A 516 15.50 6.19 2.29
N TYR A 517 14.55 6.50 3.17
CA TYR A 517 14.83 6.70 4.59
C TYR A 517 14.92 5.40 5.37
N GLU A 518 14.26 4.33 4.93
CA GLU A 518 14.27 3.04 5.61
C GLU A 518 15.68 2.51 5.90
N TYR A 519 16.59 2.61 4.93
CA TYR A 519 17.93 2.07 5.03
C TYR A 519 18.74 2.79 6.11
N HIS A 520 18.57 4.11 6.23
CA HIS A 520 19.23 4.90 7.27
C HIS A 520 18.64 4.59 8.65
N ILE A 521 17.33 4.43 8.73
CA ILE A 521 16.60 4.09 9.96
C ILE A 521 17.04 2.69 10.44
N HIS A 522 17.08 1.70 9.55
CA HIS A 522 17.50 0.34 9.89
C HIS A 522 18.98 0.27 10.28
N ALA A 523 19.86 0.97 9.55
CA ALA A 523 21.27 1.07 9.91
C ALA A 523 21.48 1.68 11.31
N ALA A 524 20.72 2.74 11.63
CA ALA A 524 20.72 3.36 12.96
C ALA A 524 20.19 2.42 14.05
N ALA A 525 19.14 1.64 13.76
CA ALA A 525 18.60 0.66 14.70
C ALA A 525 19.63 -0.40 15.08
N LEU A 526 20.35 -0.95 14.09
CA LEU A 526 21.44 -1.91 14.32
C LEU A 526 22.64 -1.29 15.06
N LEU A 527 23.02 -0.05 14.73
CA LEU A 527 24.05 0.69 15.46
C LEU A 527 23.69 0.80 16.95
N VAL A 528 22.48 1.25 17.27
CA VAL A 528 22.00 1.42 18.65
C VAL A 528 21.92 0.07 19.36
N LYS A 529 21.37 -0.95 18.69
CA LYS A 529 21.25 -2.30 19.25
C LYS A 529 22.61 -2.88 19.64
N VAL A 530 23.62 -2.76 18.77
CA VAL A 530 24.96 -3.31 19.02
C VAL A 530 25.73 -2.46 20.04
N ASP A 531 25.58 -1.13 20.02
CA ASP A 531 26.17 -0.25 21.03
C ASP A 531 25.66 -0.54 22.45
N LYS A 532 24.35 -0.80 22.60
CA LYS A 532 23.74 -1.21 23.88
C LYS A 532 24.29 -2.54 24.40
N ASP A 533 24.48 -3.51 23.51
CA ASP A 533 24.94 -4.85 23.90
C ASP A 533 26.46 -4.94 24.16
N PHE A 534 27.28 -4.16 23.44
CA PHE A 534 28.73 -4.38 23.39
C PHE A 534 29.61 -3.18 23.73
N ASP A 535 29.09 -1.94 23.77
CA ASP A 535 29.91 -0.75 24.03
C ASP A 535 29.29 0.17 25.10
N SER A 536 28.83 1.37 24.73
CA SER A 536 28.52 2.44 25.68
C SER A 536 27.02 2.63 25.94
N GLY A 537 26.19 2.15 25.01
CA GLY A 537 24.77 2.47 24.93
C GLY A 537 24.44 3.96 24.76
N GLN A 538 25.42 4.82 24.46
CA GLN A 538 25.22 6.27 24.37
C GLN A 538 24.90 6.75 22.95
N ARG A 539 25.11 5.94 21.91
CA ARG A 539 24.92 6.36 20.50
C ARG A 539 23.48 6.72 20.17
N GLU A 540 22.52 6.12 20.88
CA GLU A 540 21.10 6.45 20.76
C GLU A 540 20.84 7.96 20.93
N ARG A 541 21.53 8.62 21.87
CA ARG A 541 21.22 10.01 22.27
C ARG A 541 21.39 11.01 21.13
N TRP A 542 22.41 10.83 20.29
CA TRP A 542 22.72 11.79 19.22
C TRP A 542 21.96 11.48 17.93
N ILE A 543 21.67 10.20 17.66
CA ILE A 543 21.04 9.78 16.41
C ILE A 543 19.50 9.79 16.48
N ARG A 544 18.92 9.58 17.68
CA ARG A 544 17.46 9.42 17.86
C ARG A 544 16.64 10.59 17.28
N PRO A 545 16.94 11.88 17.54
CA PRO A 545 16.12 12.97 17.01
C PRO A 545 16.06 12.98 15.47
N TRP A 546 17.17 12.66 14.81
CA TRP A 546 17.22 12.61 13.35
C TRP A 546 16.42 11.43 12.80
N VAL A 547 16.56 10.24 13.38
CA VAL A 547 15.79 9.04 12.97
C VAL A 547 14.29 9.23 13.21
N GLU A 548 13.89 9.74 14.38
CA GLU A 548 12.48 10.00 14.70
C GLU A 548 11.89 11.11 13.82
N ALA A 549 12.70 12.03 13.30
CA ALA A 549 12.25 13.02 12.31
C ALA A 549 11.97 12.39 10.95
N LEU A 550 12.86 11.51 10.44
CA LEU A 550 12.62 10.75 9.21
C LEU A 550 11.39 9.84 9.34
N LEU A 551 11.25 9.15 10.47
CA LEU A 551 10.07 8.33 10.78
C LEU A 551 8.78 9.17 10.82
N SER A 552 8.84 10.37 11.40
CA SER A 552 7.69 11.28 11.41
C SER A 552 7.31 11.71 10.01
N ASP A 553 8.27 11.91 9.11
CA ASP A 553 7.95 12.28 7.73
C ASP A 553 7.14 11.19 6.99
N VAL A 554 7.49 9.91 7.16
CA VAL A 554 6.88 8.81 6.40
C VAL A 554 5.69 8.15 7.11
N ALA A 555 5.70 8.12 8.45
CA ALA A 555 4.82 7.26 9.25
C ALA A 555 4.31 7.95 10.54
N THR A 556 4.10 9.27 10.53
CA THR A 556 3.43 9.96 11.64
C THR A 556 2.09 9.28 11.96
N PRO A 557 1.84 8.82 13.21
CA PRO A 557 0.67 8.02 13.53
C PRO A 557 -0.60 8.84 13.76
N ILE A 558 -0.51 10.15 14.02
CA ILE A 558 -1.67 10.99 14.34
C ILE A 558 -2.11 11.87 13.16
N GLU A 559 -3.42 12.13 13.09
CA GLU A 559 -4.06 12.87 11.99
C GLU A 559 -3.76 14.39 11.99
N ASP A 560 -3.65 15.00 13.17
CA ASP A 560 -3.48 16.45 13.35
C ASP A 560 -2.08 16.84 13.82
N HIS A 561 -1.05 16.15 13.34
CA HIS A 561 0.33 16.56 13.63
C HIS A 561 0.64 17.92 12.98
N SER A 562 1.41 18.77 13.67
CA SER A 562 1.64 20.14 13.22
C SER A 562 2.67 20.25 12.09
N GLN A 563 3.55 19.24 11.95
CA GLN A 563 4.73 19.27 11.09
C GLN A 563 4.74 18.23 9.96
N PHE A 564 3.87 17.21 10.01
CA PHE A 564 3.86 16.09 9.06
C PHE A 564 2.45 15.53 8.86
N PRO A 565 2.06 15.05 7.67
CA PRO A 565 0.79 14.37 7.48
C PRO A 565 0.82 12.96 8.09
N GLN A 566 -0.35 12.45 8.45
CA GLN A 566 -0.49 11.08 8.96
C GLN A 566 -0.14 10.07 7.86
N PHE A 567 0.75 9.11 8.17
CA PHE A 567 1.19 8.03 7.26
C PHE A 567 1.38 8.50 5.82
N ARG A 568 2.34 9.40 5.57
CA ARG A 568 2.58 9.99 4.24
C ARG A 568 2.53 8.93 3.15
N SER A 569 3.38 7.90 3.24
CA SER A 569 3.47 6.83 2.23
C SER A 569 2.43 5.74 2.45
N PHE A 570 2.36 5.16 3.66
CA PHE A 570 1.57 3.95 3.93
C PHE A 570 0.06 4.17 3.83
N ASP A 571 -0.64 3.43 2.97
CA ASP A 571 -2.09 3.51 2.81
C ASP A 571 -2.77 2.30 3.44
N TRP A 572 -3.47 2.52 4.56
CA TRP A 572 -4.14 1.46 5.32
C TRP A 572 -5.34 0.85 4.59
N PHE A 573 -5.93 1.53 3.61
CA PHE A 573 -6.98 0.96 2.78
C PHE A 573 -6.38 0.03 1.72
N HIS A 574 -5.28 0.39 1.09
CA HIS A 574 -4.60 -0.48 0.11
C HIS A 574 -3.74 -1.57 0.75
N GLY A 575 -3.30 -1.36 2.00
CA GLY A 575 -2.50 -2.27 2.79
C GLY A 575 -1.00 -2.26 2.44
N HIS A 576 -0.55 -1.28 1.68
CA HIS A 576 0.83 -1.06 1.25
C HIS A 576 1.08 0.45 1.05
N SER A 577 2.32 0.88 0.83
CA SER A 577 2.64 2.29 0.56
C SER A 577 2.39 2.70 -0.88
N TRP A 578 2.34 4.03 -1.10
CA TRP A 578 2.45 4.63 -2.41
C TRP A 578 3.74 5.43 -2.52
N ALA A 579 4.48 5.19 -3.60
CA ALA A 579 5.78 5.78 -3.85
C ALA A 579 5.69 7.16 -4.49
N THR A 580 4.78 7.36 -5.45
CA THR A 580 4.62 8.65 -6.15
C THR A 580 4.15 9.77 -5.22
N GLY A 581 4.96 10.83 -5.14
CA GLY A 581 4.60 12.11 -4.53
C GLY A 581 3.84 13.01 -5.51
N LEU A 582 4.22 14.30 -5.54
CA LEU A 582 3.52 15.45 -6.14
C LEU A 582 3.44 15.46 -7.67
N PHE A 583 2.86 14.42 -8.25
CA PHE A 583 2.66 14.27 -9.70
C PHE A 583 1.18 14.01 -10.03
N ALA A 584 0.59 14.88 -10.85
CA ALA A 584 -0.71 14.58 -11.45
C ALA A 584 -0.51 13.49 -12.53
N ARG A 585 -1.09 12.30 -12.31
CA ARG A 585 -0.96 11.17 -13.22
C ARG A 585 -2.31 10.54 -13.55
N GLY A 586 -2.50 10.26 -14.84
CA GLY A 586 -3.72 9.61 -15.35
C GLY A 586 -3.91 8.15 -14.91
N ASP A 587 -2.87 7.52 -14.33
CA ASP A 587 -2.93 6.16 -13.77
C ASP A 587 -2.96 6.14 -12.24
N GLY A 588 -2.91 7.31 -11.60
CA GLY A 588 -2.84 7.48 -10.15
C GLY A 588 -1.47 7.21 -9.56
N LYS A 589 -1.45 6.90 -8.26
CA LYS A 589 -0.25 6.56 -7.50
C LYS A 589 0.33 5.21 -7.94
N ASP A 590 1.63 5.04 -7.74
CA ASP A 590 2.37 3.82 -8.07
C ASP A 590 3.30 3.35 -6.95
N GLU A 591 3.59 2.05 -6.96
CA GLU A 591 4.45 1.34 -6.02
C GLU A 591 5.11 0.17 -6.78
N GLU A 592 6.44 0.23 -6.94
CA GLU A 592 7.24 -0.78 -7.65
C GLU A 592 7.88 -1.77 -6.66
N SER A 593 8.75 -1.25 -5.79
CA SER A 593 9.60 -2.03 -4.90
C SER A 593 8.85 -2.50 -3.65
N SER A 594 8.01 -3.52 -3.81
CA SER A 594 7.25 -4.10 -2.69
C SER A 594 8.12 -4.52 -1.51
N SER A 595 9.40 -4.86 -1.78
CA SER A 595 10.34 -5.28 -0.75
C SER A 595 10.98 -4.14 0.03
N GLU A 596 11.19 -2.99 -0.59
CA GLU A 596 11.55 -1.77 0.15
C GLU A 596 10.33 -1.24 0.93
N ASP A 597 9.10 -1.42 0.43
CA ASP A 597 7.90 -1.03 1.20
C ASP A 597 7.77 -1.82 2.52
N TYR A 598 7.83 -3.15 2.48
CA TYR A 598 7.76 -3.92 3.74
C TYR A 598 9.03 -3.78 4.57
N ASN A 599 10.17 -3.45 3.96
CA ASN A 599 11.40 -3.23 4.70
C ASN A 599 11.34 -1.90 5.47
N MET A 600 10.58 -0.90 5.03
CA MET A 600 10.38 0.35 5.78
C MET A 600 9.62 0.09 7.07
N SER A 601 8.56 -0.71 7.01
CA SER A 601 7.81 -1.15 8.19
C SER A 601 8.68 -1.99 9.14
N TYR A 602 9.60 -2.79 8.59
CA TYR A 602 10.58 -3.55 9.36
C TYR A 602 11.66 -2.65 9.99
N ALA A 603 12.17 -1.65 9.30
CA ALA A 603 13.10 -0.65 9.82
C ALA A 603 12.49 0.11 11.00
N LEU A 604 11.21 0.49 10.88
CA LEU A 604 10.43 1.10 11.96
C LEU A 604 10.30 0.16 13.17
N TYR A 605 9.96 -1.11 12.93
CA TYR A 605 9.86 -2.12 13.97
C TYR A 605 11.21 -2.32 14.70
N CYS A 606 12.30 -2.48 13.94
CA CYS A 606 13.65 -2.59 14.46
C CYS A 606 14.08 -1.35 15.24
N TRP A 607 13.78 -0.15 14.77
CA TRP A 607 14.03 1.07 15.53
C TRP A 607 13.29 1.06 16.87
N GLY A 608 12.00 0.69 16.84
CA GLY A 608 11.19 0.51 18.05
C GLY A 608 11.81 -0.45 19.05
N LEU A 609 12.34 -1.59 18.60
CA LEU A 609 13.10 -2.52 19.44
C LEU A 609 14.40 -1.90 19.97
N ALA A 610 15.17 -1.24 19.11
CA ALA A 610 16.47 -0.68 19.46
C ALA A 610 16.37 0.41 20.54
N VAL A 611 15.26 1.15 20.59
CA VAL A 611 15.04 2.28 21.52
C VAL A 611 13.97 2.02 22.58
N ASP A 612 13.55 0.75 22.72
CA ASP A 612 12.57 0.28 23.70
C ASP A 612 11.19 0.99 23.60
N ASN A 613 10.81 1.42 22.38
CA ASN A 613 9.54 2.08 22.11
C ASN A 613 8.46 1.06 21.66
N LYS A 614 7.67 0.61 22.63
CA LYS A 614 6.60 -0.38 22.43
C LYS A 614 5.48 0.06 21.48
N HIS A 615 5.25 1.37 21.35
CA HIS A 615 4.27 1.89 20.40
C HIS A 615 4.75 1.72 18.96
N LEU A 616 6.03 1.99 18.70
CA LEU A 616 6.64 1.70 17.40
C LEU A 616 6.68 0.21 17.10
N VAL A 617 6.98 -0.61 18.10
CA VAL A 617 6.93 -2.07 17.94
C VAL A 617 5.54 -2.54 17.53
N ALA A 618 4.49 -2.10 18.24
CA ALA A 618 3.11 -2.45 17.91
C ALA A 618 2.71 -1.97 16.50
N MET A 619 3.08 -0.74 16.15
CA MET A 619 2.77 -0.15 14.84
C MET A 619 3.48 -0.90 13.70
N GLY A 620 4.78 -1.13 13.81
CA GLY A 620 5.56 -1.85 12.80
C GLY A 620 5.07 -3.27 12.58
N LYS A 621 4.79 -4.02 13.66
CA LYS A 621 4.19 -5.37 13.55
C LYS A 621 2.84 -5.34 12.82
N LEU A 622 1.98 -4.38 13.15
CA LEU A 622 0.66 -4.27 12.54
C LEU A 622 0.76 -3.93 11.04
N MET A 623 1.61 -2.96 10.67
CA MET A 623 1.89 -2.63 9.26
C MET A 623 2.40 -3.85 8.48
N LEU A 624 3.35 -4.60 9.05
CA LEU A 624 3.91 -5.82 8.43
C LEU A 624 2.85 -6.92 8.25
N GLY A 625 1.93 -7.07 9.20
CA GLY A 625 0.81 -8.02 9.07
C GLY A 625 -0.11 -7.67 7.91
N VAL A 626 -0.50 -6.40 7.80
CA VAL A 626 -1.32 -5.89 6.69
C VAL A 626 -0.60 -6.05 5.35
N GLN A 627 0.69 -5.66 5.28
CA GLN A 627 1.51 -5.78 4.07
C GLN A 627 1.66 -7.23 3.63
N ARG A 628 1.86 -8.18 4.55
CA ARG A 628 1.94 -9.60 4.21
C ARG A 628 0.72 -10.01 3.38
N HIS A 629 -0.47 -9.62 3.81
CA HIS A 629 -1.70 -10.00 3.14
C HIS A 629 -1.90 -9.24 1.82
N ALA A 630 -1.71 -7.92 1.82
CA ALA A 630 -1.90 -7.08 0.63
C ALA A 630 -0.86 -7.36 -0.48
N VAL A 631 0.43 -7.44 -0.14
CA VAL A 631 1.52 -7.71 -1.09
C VAL A 631 1.36 -9.09 -1.74
N ASN A 632 1.02 -10.14 -0.97
CA ASN A 632 0.73 -11.47 -1.52
C ASN A 632 -0.59 -11.56 -2.30
N SER A 633 -1.45 -10.55 -2.18
CA SER A 633 -2.69 -10.46 -2.96
C SER A 633 -2.48 -9.77 -4.30
N TYR A 634 -1.70 -8.69 -4.33
CA TYR A 634 -1.68 -7.74 -5.46
C TYR A 634 -0.33 -7.57 -6.16
N MET A 635 0.78 -7.99 -5.55
CA MET A 635 2.12 -7.83 -6.12
C MET A 635 2.88 -9.16 -6.27
N LEU A 636 2.62 -10.15 -5.43
CA LEU A 636 3.27 -11.47 -5.48
C LEU A 636 2.24 -12.58 -5.75
N TYR A 637 2.31 -13.19 -6.93
CA TYR A 637 1.27 -14.09 -7.44
C TYR A 637 1.67 -15.56 -7.31
N SER A 638 1.19 -16.20 -6.24
CA SER A 638 1.17 -17.66 -6.17
C SER A 638 0.23 -18.24 -7.23
N ASP A 639 0.46 -19.47 -7.69
CA ASP A 639 -0.37 -20.14 -8.71
C ASP A 639 -1.86 -20.22 -8.33
N ASP A 640 -2.17 -20.23 -7.04
CA ASP A 640 -3.53 -20.25 -6.51
C ASP A 640 -4.14 -18.87 -6.27
N ASN A 641 -3.47 -17.77 -6.64
CA ASN A 641 -4.03 -16.43 -6.55
C ASN A 641 -5.31 -16.32 -7.42
N GLN A 642 -6.46 -16.15 -6.75
CA GLN A 642 -7.78 -15.98 -7.39
C GLN A 642 -8.22 -14.52 -7.48
N ILE A 643 -7.37 -13.57 -7.07
CA ILE A 643 -7.68 -12.14 -7.01
C ILE A 643 -7.33 -11.48 -8.34
N MET A 644 -6.15 -11.79 -8.86
CA MET A 644 -5.62 -11.19 -10.08
C MET A 644 -6.18 -11.89 -11.33
N PRO A 645 -6.25 -11.20 -12.48
CA PRO A 645 -6.65 -11.84 -13.73
C PRO A 645 -5.79 -13.07 -14.02
N ARG A 646 -6.42 -14.21 -14.36
CA ARG A 646 -5.73 -15.51 -14.51
C ARG A 646 -4.55 -15.45 -15.49
N GLN A 647 -4.70 -14.71 -16.59
CA GLN A 647 -3.62 -14.52 -17.58
C GLN A 647 -2.46 -13.66 -17.05
N PHE A 648 -2.66 -12.85 -16.01
CA PHE A 648 -1.57 -12.06 -15.41
C PHE A 648 -0.84 -12.81 -14.29
N VAL A 649 -1.50 -13.75 -13.59
CA VAL A 649 -0.92 -14.51 -12.45
C VAL A 649 0.41 -15.18 -12.82
N GLY A 650 0.54 -15.67 -14.06
CA GLY A 650 1.77 -16.32 -14.51
C GLY A 650 3.00 -15.40 -14.54
N ASN A 651 2.84 -14.07 -14.58
CA ASN A 651 3.95 -13.11 -14.46
C ASN A 651 4.67 -13.20 -13.09
N LYS A 652 4.03 -13.79 -12.08
CA LYS A 652 4.51 -13.95 -10.70
C LYS A 652 4.66 -12.68 -9.89
N VAL A 653 5.00 -11.57 -10.52
CA VAL A 653 5.09 -10.27 -9.87
C VAL A 653 4.37 -9.19 -10.66
N SER A 654 3.93 -8.14 -9.99
CA SER A 654 3.28 -6.98 -10.63
C SER A 654 4.20 -6.27 -11.61
N GLY A 655 5.50 -6.19 -11.32
CA GLY A 655 6.29 -5.05 -11.77
C GLY A 655 5.78 -3.81 -11.03
N ILE A 656 5.46 -2.75 -11.76
CA ILE A 656 4.93 -1.51 -11.18
C ILE A 656 3.42 -1.61 -11.03
N LEU A 657 2.94 -1.53 -9.79
CA LEU A 657 1.51 -1.48 -9.47
C LEU A 657 1.07 -0.01 -9.35
N PHE A 658 0.10 0.40 -10.16
CA PHE A 658 -0.54 1.71 -10.08
C PHE A 658 -1.94 1.59 -9.45
N GLU A 659 -2.61 2.71 -9.18
CA GLU A 659 -4.03 2.68 -8.83
C GLU A 659 -4.90 2.21 -9.98
N ASN A 660 -4.55 2.50 -11.24
CA ASN A 660 -5.39 2.19 -12.41
C ASN A 660 -4.85 1.09 -13.34
N LYS A 661 -3.56 0.74 -13.22
CA LYS A 661 -2.90 -0.26 -14.07
C LYS A 661 -1.90 -1.11 -13.30
N ILE A 662 -1.51 -2.23 -13.88
CA ILE A 662 -0.30 -2.96 -13.50
C ILE A 662 0.54 -3.15 -14.75
N ASP A 663 1.84 -2.88 -14.64
CA ASP A 663 2.80 -3.01 -15.74
C ASP A 663 4.02 -3.84 -15.28
N HIS A 664 4.16 -5.04 -15.84
CA HIS A 664 5.24 -5.99 -15.60
C HIS A 664 6.54 -5.53 -16.28
N THR A 665 7.07 -4.42 -15.79
CA THR A 665 8.27 -3.71 -16.24
C THR A 665 8.97 -3.11 -15.01
N THR A 666 10.13 -2.48 -15.20
CA THR A 666 10.68 -1.52 -14.24
C THR A 666 10.90 -0.15 -14.86
N TYR A 667 11.19 0.86 -14.04
CA TYR A 667 11.59 2.20 -14.51
C TYR A 667 12.96 2.24 -15.21
N PHE A 668 13.77 1.17 -15.09
CA PHE A 668 15.17 1.13 -15.53
C PHE A 668 15.48 -0.05 -16.47
N GLY A 669 14.47 -0.83 -16.88
CA GLY A 669 14.59 -1.84 -17.92
C GLY A 669 13.58 -2.99 -17.79
N GLN A 670 13.59 -3.89 -18.77
CA GLN A 670 12.62 -5.00 -18.85
C GLN A 670 13.28 -6.39 -18.75
N ARG A 671 14.52 -6.47 -18.26
CA ARG A 671 15.18 -7.76 -18.09
C ARG A 671 14.51 -8.50 -16.92
N PRO A 672 14.24 -9.82 -17.00
CA PRO A 672 13.53 -10.53 -15.93
C PRO A 672 14.21 -10.40 -14.56
N GLU A 673 15.55 -10.36 -14.50
CA GLU A 673 16.26 -10.16 -13.25
C GLU A 673 16.03 -8.79 -12.60
N TYR A 674 15.65 -7.78 -13.38
CA TYR A 674 15.25 -6.47 -12.86
C TYR A 674 13.84 -6.54 -12.30
N ILE A 675 12.90 -7.04 -13.11
CA ILE A 675 11.46 -7.07 -12.78
C ILE A 675 11.21 -7.95 -11.55
N HIS A 676 11.87 -9.10 -11.44
CA HIS A 676 11.72 -9.97 -10.28
C HIS A 676 12.58 -9.50 -9.09
N GLY A 677 13.82 -9.09 -9.35
CA GLY A 677 14.77 -8.72 -8.31
C GLY A 677 14.34 -7.50 -7.50
N ILE A 678 13.64 -6.54 -8.10
CA ILE A 678 13.16 -5.33 -7.40
C ILE A 678 12.16 -5.67 -6.29
N HIS A 679 11.45 -6.80 -6.38
CA HIS A 679 10.56 -7.30 -5.32
C HIS A 679 11.27 -8.19 -4.28
N MET A 680 12.60 -8.36 -4.37
CA MET A 680 13.40 -9.20 -3.47
C MET A 680 14.36 -8.40 -2.58
N LEU A 681 14.82 -7.23 -3.03
CA LEU A 681 15.80 -6.42 -2.32
C LEU A 681 15.14 -5.37 -1.42
N PRO A 682 15.72 -5.05 -0.25
CA PRO A 682 16.78 -5.80 0.41
C PRO A 682 16.25 -7.13 0.98
N LEU A 683 17.13 -8.14 1.04
CA LEU A 683 16.78 -9.40 1.69
C LEU A 683 17.17 -9.37 3.18
N THR A 684 16.15 -9.28 4.02
CA THR A 684 16.26 -9.06 5.48
C THR A 684 15.46 -10.14 6.23
N PRO A 685 15.54 -10.23 7.57
CA PRO A 685 14.81 -11.26 8.31
C PRO A 685 13.30 -11.28 8.04
N ILE A 686 12.69 -10.14 7.73
CA ILE A 686 11.26 -10.04 7.42
C ILE A 686 10.88 -10.65 6.07
N SER A 687 11.83 -10.80 5.14
CA SER A 687 11.55 -11.27 3.78
C SER A 687 10.89 -12.65 3.79
N SER A 688 11.26 -13.55 4.73
CA SER A 688 10.67 -14.88 4.83
C SER A 688 9.23 -14.89 5.38
N PHE A 689 8.82 -13.83 6.09
CA PHE A 689 7.45 -13.68 6.60
C PHE A 689 6.51 -13.20 5.49
N ILE A 690 6.99 -12.28 4.64
CA ILE A 690 6.22 -11.74 3.51
C ILE A 690 6.26 -12.70 2.33
N ARG A 691 7.45 -13.08 1.85
CA ARG A 691 7.65 -13.91 0.66
C ARG A 691 7.65 -15.39 1.06
N ASN A 692 6.45 -15.99 1.03
CA ASN A 692 6.27 -17.35 1.49
C ASN A 692 7.05 -18.39 0.63
N PRO A 693 7.56 -19.49 1.20
CA PRO A 693 8.39 -20.46 0.48
C PRO A 693 7.76 -21.07 -0.77
N LYS A 694 6.43 -21.28 -0.75
CA LYS A 694 5.68 -21.82 -1.90
C LYS A 694 5.78 -20.86 -3.09
N PHE A 695 5.43 -19.59 -2.87
CA PHE A 695 5.53 -18.54 -3.89
C PHE A 695 6.95 -18.42 -4.44
N CYS A 696 7.96 -18.32 -3.56
CA CYS A 696 9.36 -18.16 -4.00
C CYS A 696 9.81 -19.33 -4.88
N LYS A 697 9.39 -20.56 -4.55
CA LYS A 697 9.70 -21.74 -5.37
C LYS A 697 8.96 -21.73 -6.71
N GLU A 698 7.71 -21.31 -6.74
CA GLU A 698 6.93 -21.16 -7.98
C GLU A 698 7.54 -20.11 -8.91
N GLU A 699 7.85 -18.92 -8.38
CA GLU A 699 8.52 -17.85 -9.12
C GLU A 699 9.86 -18.34 -9.68
N TRP A 700 10.68 -18.96 -8.83
CA TRP A 700 11.96 -19.50 -9.27
C TRP A 700 11.81 -20.51 -10.41
N ASN A 701 10.94 -21.50 -10.25
CA ASN A 701 10.78 -22.57 -11.24
C ASN A 701 10.21 -22.07 -12.57
N GLN A 702 9.37 -21.04 -12.55
CA GLN A 702 8.64 -20.58 -13.74
C GLN A 702 9.33 -19.41 -14.45
N ARG A 703 10.14 -18.60 -13.76
CA ARG A 703 10.68 -17.34 -14.31
C ARG A 703 12.20 -17.19 -14.22
N LEU A 704 12.84 -17.76 -13.20
CA LEU A 704 14.25 -17.48 -12.91
C LEU A 704 15.16 -18.69 -13.12
N GLY A 705 14.99 -19.77 -12.36
CA GLY A 705 15.71 -21.03 -12.54
C GLY A 705 17.25 -20.93 -12.40
N LYS A 706 17.89 -22.09 -12.21
CA LYS A 706 19.37 -22.14 -12.06
C LYS A 706 20.09 -21.76 -13.35
N GLU A 707 19.58 -22.20 -14.50
CA GLU A 707 20.20 -21.98 -15.82
C GLU A 707 20.21 -20.49 -16.19
N PHE A 708 19.07 -19.81 -16.06
CA PHE A 708 18.99 -18.39 -16.39
C PHE A 708 19.79 -17.54 -15.40
N VAL A 709 19.70 -17.77 -14.09
CA VAL A 709 20.52 -17.01 -13.11
C VAL A 709 22.02 -17.23 -13.34
N SER A 710 22.43 -18.43 -13.73
CA SER A 710 23.84 -18.70 -14.07
C SER A 710 24.31 -17.95 -15.33
N ALA A 711 23.40 -17.71 -16.28
CA ALA A 711 23.67 -17.02 -17.54
C ALA A 711 23.66 -15.48 -17.42
N ILE A 712 23.14 -14.91 -16.33
CA ILE A 712 23.25 -13.47 -16.07
C ILE A 712 24.75 -13.11 -15.99
N PRO A 713 25.20 -12.07 -16.70
CA PRO A 713 26.55 -11.54 -16.54
C PRO A 713 26.84 -11.24 -15.07
N GLU A 714 28.10 -11.34 -14.64
CA GLU A 714 28.49 -10.98 -13.27
C GLU A 714 27.95 -9.59 -12.91
N GLY A 715 27.28 -9.49 -11.76
CA GLY A 715 26.56 -8.27 -11.37
C GLY A 715 25.63 -8.49 -10.17
N GLY A 716 25.27 -7.40 -9.48
CA GLY A 716 24.50 -7.45 -8.23
C GLY A 716 23.19 -8.24 -8.30
N TRP A 717 22.49 -8.22 -9.44
CA TRP A 717 21.27 -8.99 -9.66
C TRP A 717 21.50 -10.51 -9.58
N LYS A 718 22.64 -11.01 -10.06
CA LYS A 718 22.94 -12.45 -10.01
C LYS A 718 23.07 -12.93 -8.58
N GLY A 719 23.81 -12.19 -7.73
CA GLY A 719 23.91 -12.53 -6.32
C GLY A 719 22.60 -12.34 -5.58
N LEU A 720 21.84 -11.28 -5.86
CA LEU A 720 20.53 -11.05 -5.25
C LEU A 720 19.55 -12.20 -5.53
N LEU A 721 19.38 -12.56 -6.81
CA LEU A 721 18.50 -13.66 -7.19
C LEU A 721 18.97 -14.98 -6.58
N THR A 722 20.28 -15.23 -6.54
CA THR A 722 20.83 -16.41 -5.88
C THR A 722 20.55 -16.40 -4.38
N LEU A 723 20.70 -15.26 -3.70
CA LEU A 723 20.41 -15.13 -2.28
C LEU A 723 18.93 -15.37 -1.98
N SER A 724 18.01 -14.93 -2.85
CA SER A 724 16.57 -15.14 -2.67
C SER A 724 16.17 -16.62 -2.50
N THR A 725 16.99 -17.54 -3.00
CA THR A 725 16.79 -18.99 -2.81
C THR A 725 16.87 -19.44 -1.35
N VAL A 726 17.41 -18.62 -0.45
CA VAL A 726 17.37 -18.84 1.01
C VAL A 726 15.95 -19.07 1.54
N LEU A 727 14.94 -18.57 0.83
CA LEU A 727 13.54 -18.69 1.20
C LEU A 727 12.91 -20.05 0.85
N PHE A 728 13.57 -20.93 0.08
CA PHE A 728 13.01 -22.23 -0.32
C PHE A 728 14.03 -23.36 -0.61
N GLU A 729 15.26 -23.02 -1.00
CA GLU A 729 16.38 -23.95 -1.27
C GLU A 729 17.71 -23.32 -0.77
N PRO A 730 17.85 -23.12 0.54
CA PRO A 730 18.93 -22.32 1.12
C PRO A 730 20.35 -22.86 0.90
N GLU A 731 20.53 -24.16 0.69
CA GLU A 731 21.83 -24.75 0.34
C GLU A 731 22.40 -24.15 -0.95
N PHE A 732 21.56 -23.82 -1.94
CA PHE A 732 22.02 -23.23 -3.20
C PHE A 732 22.64 -21.84 -3.00
N ALA A 733 21.99 -20.99 -2.21
CA ALA A 733 22.55 -19.70 -1.81
C ALA A 733 23.87 -19.87 -1.03
N TYR A 734 23.88 -20.78 -0.05
CA TYR A 734 25.06 -21.02 0.78
C TYR A 734 26.27 -21.42 -0.07
N ASP A 735 26.09 -22.41 -0.96
CA ASP A 735 27.15 -22.90 -1.84
C ASP A 735 27.66 -21.82 -2.79
N PHE A 736 26.80 -20.89 -3.25
CA PHE A 736 27.21 -19.78 -4.12
C PHE A 736 28.10 -18.76 -3.40
N PHE A 737 27.71 -18.34 -2.19
CA PHE A 737 28.41 -17.29 -1.44
C PHE A 737 29.64 -17.79 -0.69
N VAL A 738 29.79 -19.10 -0.47
CA VAL A 738 30.95 -19.68 0.24
C VAL A 738 32.14 -19.97 -0.68
N ARG A 739 31.96 -19.83 -2.00
CA ARG A 739 32.99 -20.10 -3.01
C ARG A 739 34.28 -19.34 -2.72
N LYS A 740 35.42 -20.02 -2.91
CA LYS A 740 36.74 -19.41 -2.72
C LYS A 740 37.08 -18.39 -3.80
N ASP A 741 36.54 -18.59 -5.00
CA ASP A 741 36.60 -17.73 -6.17
C ASP A 741 35.33 -16.86 -6.30
N PHE A 742 34.65 -16.57 -5.19
CA PHE A 742 33.51 -15.66 -5.21
C PHE A 742 33.95 -14.28 -5.70
N ASP A 743 33.30 -13.80 -6.76
CA ASP A 743 33.52 -12.47 -7.30
C ASP A 743 32.58 -11.44 -6.62
N PRO A 744 33.14 -10.43 -5.91
CA PRO A 744 32.37 -9.39 -5.23
C PRO A 744 31.47 -8.55 -6.15
N LEU A 745 31.68 -8.52 -7.48
CA LEU A 745 30.77 -7.83 -8.40
C LEU A 745 29.36 -8.45 -8.43
N ASN A 746 29.20 -9.67 -7.93
CA ASN A 746 27.90 -10.30 -7.77
C ASN A 746 27.11 -9.76 -6.57
N LEU A 747 27.69 -8.89 -5.73
CA LEU A 747 26.96 -8.21 -4.66
C LEU A 747 26.34 -6.93 -5.20
N ASP A 748 25.03 -6.76 -4.99
CA ASP A 748 24.42 -5.44 -5.06
C ASP A 748 25.11 -4.48 -4.07
N ASN A 749 25.06 -3.17 -4.32
CA ASN A 749 25.72 -2.19 -3.46
C ASN A 749 25.13 -2.15 -2.03
N GLY A 750 23.91 -2.65 -1.83
CA GLY A 750 23.28 -2.88 -0.53
C GLY A 750 23.51 -4.28 0.06
N MET A 751 24.27 -5.16 -0.58
CA MET A 751 24.49 -6.54 -0.12
C MET A 751 25.85 -6.76 0.54
N SER A 752 25.83 -7.53 1.63
CA SER A 752 27.03 -8.07 2.27
C SER A 752 27.15 -9.57 2.04
N GLN A 753 28.34 -10.05 1.69
CA GLN A 753 28.59 -11.48 1.49
C GLN A 753 28.47 -12.25 2.82
N SER A 754 29.02 -11.69 3.91
CA SER A 754 28.97 -12.32 5.22
C SER A 754 27.53 -12.41 5.78
N TRP A 755 26.71 -11.38 5.57
CA TRP A 755 25.28 -11.44 5.89
C TRP A 755 24.53 -12.45 5.01
N SER A 756 24.81 -12.47 3.71
CA SER A 756 24.22 -13.43 2.76
C SER A 756 24.50 -14.88 3.18
N LEU A 757 25.74 -15.17 3.58
CA LEU A 757 26.14 -16.47 4.12
C LEU A 757 25.44 -16.81 5.43
N LEU A 758 25.30 -15.84 6.33
CA LEU A 758 24.63 -16.03 7.60
C LEU A 758 23.15 -16.38 7.38
N LEU A 759 22.43 -15.63 6.54
CA LEU A 759 21.05 -15.95 6.17
C LEU A 759 20.94 -17.37 5.59
N ALA A 760 21.80 -17.69 4.61
CA ALA A 760 21.78 -18.99 3.95
C ALA A 760 22.09 -20.15 4.90
N ALA A 761 23.13 -20.02 5.72
CA ALA A 761 23.52 -21.04 6.70
C ALA A 761 22.45 -21.21 7.79
N HIS A 762 21.78 -20.13 8.20
CA HIS A 762 20.69 -20.19 9.15
C HIS A 762 19.47 -20.92 8.56
N ALA A 763 19.15 -20.73 7.29
CA ALA A 763 18.00 -21.41 6.67
C ALA A 763 18.29 -22.86 6.24
N ALA A 764 19.52 -23.18 5.84
CA ALA A 764 19.96 -24.49 5.34
C ALA A 764 20.02 -25.62 6.39
N GLN A 765 19.47 -25.41 7.58
CA GLN A 765 19.56 -26.35 8.69
C GLN A 765 19.15 -27.78 8.28
N LYS A 766 20.14 -28.68 8.34
CA LYS A 766 20.03 -30.15 8.39
C LYS A 766 20.66 -30.65 9.69
#